data_AF-A0A6C0U4N9-F1
#
_entry.id   AF-A0A6C0U4N9-F1
#
_cell.length_a   1.000
_cell.length_b   1.000
_cell.length_c   1.000
_cell.angle_alpha   90.00
_cell.angle_beta   90.00
_cell.angle_gamma   90.00
#
_symmetry.space_group_name_H-M   'P 1'
#
loop_
_entity.id
_entity.type
_entity.pdbx_description
1 polymer ?
#
loop_
_entity_poly.entity_id
_entity_poly.type
_entity_poly.pdbx_seq_one_letter_code
_entity_poly.pdbx_strand_id
1 'polypeptide(L)'
;MLFLDSVLGLALLVFVLSWWATRWRWRRPVLLGAALIGLAAAALGWLDYRWQSAPGAAVALLALLVAIVGALRRAPPRAGRPWLSGTLWLLLTAVAVLPLYLFPVRDLPAPSGAHPVGSAEFALIDESRRGLLGAAADEPRRLLIRVWYPASTVAGLEPRPYFSELEAATTATGLGRVIGVPFLLQYLKHVSTHAYPAAPVLDAADALPVVIYSHGYTSFAGQNSALMEELASHGYLVFAVQHSYDASPTVLPDGEVLAMDPALIETMRAAMEPTPAFIQAVASHDLAERRAGQIQLREQALARDDRIATISAAAWLEDRRFVLDALQQAAVPAAVQALVRAGDYRRTGQMGMSFGGSATGALCMVDSRCAAAVNLDGANFHETPLGANIPVPFLMLYSDPAYLAQAVSPGSDAPRRGFNEFSYERPELAGLRPDVYRFIVSRVRHLGLSDLTLFMRNPARAQLLGSIDAGAALQIQNDFVRGFFDTHLRNQEVDFPQAQLAQHTQWVTRERIDDVREWWLEQHPGDRTERVILETTLGLIELALYPRRAPLSTANFLAYVEAGHYDGATLYRVTNTTLEHGIDVVQGGLMGEVIISDIGAYERAEAPLPRVAHETTERTGIPNERATLAFARLEPGTATSEFFFNIQDNPGLDTGEASRNPDGQGYATFGRVLRGLPLLERIQALPTREAAPIPMLERQLLERPVVITRAYRVAEG
;
A
#
# COMPACT_ATOMS: atom_id res chain seq x y z
N MET A 1 12.06 14.64 -27.17
CA MET A 1 13.44 14.46 -27.67
C MET A 1 14.14 15.79 -27.39
N LEU A 2 15.27 15.79 -26.68
CA LEU A 2 15.94 17.05 -26.34
C LEU A 2 16.69 17.61 -27.55
N PHE A 3 17.01 18.90 -27.52
CA PHE A 3 17.71 19.60 -28.60
C PHE A 3 19.00 18.86 -29.04
N LEU A 4 19.84 18.44 -28.09
CA LEU A 4 21.09 17.73 -28.38
C LEU A 4 20.87 16.37 -29.05
N ASP A 5 19.80 15.66 -28.70
CA ASP A 5 19.43 14.38 -29.34
C ASP A 5 19.08 14.59 -30.82
N SER A 6 18.35 15.66 -31.12
CA SER A 6 17.98 16.03 -32.48
C SER A 6 19.21 16.44 -33.30
N VAL A 7 20.15 17.19 -32.70
CA VAL A 7 21.42 17.54 -33.34
C VAL A 7 22.25 16.30 -33.66
N LEU A 8 22.39 15.36 -32.70
CA LEU A 8 23.10 14.10 -32.91
C LEU A 8 22.47 13.27 -34.04
N GLY A 9 21.16 13.04 -33.98
CA GLY A 9 20.44 12.27 -35.01
C GLY A 9 20.57 12.90 -36.40
N LEU A 10 20.43 14.23 -36.51
CA LEU A 10 20.58 14.96 -37.76
C LEU A 10 22.02 14.89 -38.29
N ALA A 11 23.02 15.04 -37.42
CA ALA A 11 24.42 14.98 -37.81
C ALA A 11 24.78 13.58 -38.37
N LEU A 12 24.33 12.51 -37.72
CA LEU A 12 24.53 11.15 -38.22
C LEU A 12 23.79 10.90 -39.56
N LEU A 13 22.57 11.40 -39.71
CA LEU A 13 21.83 11.31 -40.97
C LEU A 13 22.53 12.08 -42.10
N VAL A 14 22.99 13.30 -41.83
CA VAL A 14 23.77 14.10 -42.80
C VAL A 14 25.05 13.36 -43.19
N PHE A 15 25.71 12.68 -42.26
CA PHE A 15 26.88 11.85 -42.55
C PHE A 15 26.52 10.70 -43.51
N VAL A 16 25.43 9.96 -43.25
CA VAL A 16 24.94 8.87 -44.11
C VAL A 16 24.59 9.36 -45.51
N LEU A 17 23.81 10.45 -45.63
CA LEU A 17 23.41 11.00 -46.93
C LEU A 17 24.63 11.50 -47.72
N SER A 18 25.56 12.17 -47.05
CA SER A 18 26.82 12.63 -47.65
C SER A 18 27.72 11.47 -48.05
N TRP A 19 27.64 10.34 -47.33
CA TRP A 19 28.41 9.14 -47.64
C TRP A 19 28.05 8.59 -49.03
N TRP A 20 26.75 8.52 -49.34
CA TRP A 20 26.23 8.08 -50.64
C TRP A 20 26.42 9.10 -51.77
N ALA A 21 26.50 10.40 -51.46
CA ALA A 21 26.69 11.48 -52.43
C ALA A 21 28.12 11.58 -52.99
N THR A 22 28.64 10.49 -53.58
CA THR A 22 30.07 10.36 -53.99
C THR A 22 30.55 11.40 -54.99
N ARG A 23 29.66 12.00 -55.78
CA ARG A 23 29.96 13.03 -56.79
C ARG A 23 29.85 14.47 -56.26
N TRP A 24 29.49 14.66 -54.99
CA TRP A 24 29.26 15.99 -54.42
C TRP A 24 30.56 16.67 -53.98
N ARG A 25 30.83 17.88 -54.48
CA ARG A 25 32.08 18.62 -54.22
C ARG A 25 32.33 18.94 -52.74
N TRP A 26 31.27 19.10 -51.95
CA TRP A 26 31.35 19.40 -50.51
C TRP A 26 31.35 18.16 -49.63
N ARG A 27 31.37 16.95 -50.20
CA ARG A 27 31.25 15.69 -49.46
C ARG A 27 32.25 15.58 -48.30
N ARG A 28 33.54 15.81 -48.55
CA ARG A 28 34.59 15.65 -47.53
C ARG A 28 34.44 16.60 -46.34
N PRO A 29 34.34 17.94 -46.54
CA PRO A 29 34.14 18.85 -45.41
C PRO A 29 32.83 18.59 -44.67
N VAL A 30 31.76 18.18 -45.37
CA VAL A 30 30.49 17.87 -44.71
C VAL A 30 30.55 16.58 -43.90
N LEU A 31 31.23 15.52 -44.37
CA LEU A 31 31.44 14.31 -43.57
C LEU A 31 32.23 14.60 -42.28
N LEU A 32 33.29 15.40 -42.37
CA LEU A 32 34.07 15.82 -41.20
C LEU A 32 33.24 16.68 -40.24
N GLY A 33 32.55 17.70 -40.76
CA GLY A 33 31.70 18.57 -39.96
C GLY A 33 30.56 17.82 -39.28
N ALA A 34 29.87 16.93 -39.99
CA ALA A 34 28.80 16.11 -39.44
C ALA A 34 29.31 15.18 -38.34
N ALA A 35 30.46 14.53 -38.54
CA ALA A 35 31.05 13.66 -37.51
C ALA A 35 31.49 14.45 -36.27
N LEU A 36 32.08 15.64 -36.44
CA LEU A 36 32.47 16.52 -35.33
C LEU A 36 31.26 17.05 -34.55
N ILE A 37 30.23 17.52 -35.26
CA ILE A 37 28.98 18.01 -34.64
C ILE A 37 28.31 16.87 -33.87
N GLY A 38 28.20 15.68 -34.47
CA GLY A 38 27.65 14.51 -33.80
C GLY A 38 28.43 14.13 -32.54
N LEU A 39 29.77 14.13 -32.63
CA LEU A 39 30.63 13.81 -31.49
C LEU A 39 30.50 14.86 -30.37
N ALA A 40 30.47 16.14 -30.71
CA ALA A 40 30.29 17.24 -29.76
C ALA A 40 28.91 17.17 -29.08
N ALA A 41 27.83 16.98 -29.86
CA ALA A 41 26.48 16.83 -29.32
C ALA A 41 26.37 15.63 -28.38
N ALA A 42 26.98 14.49 -28.72
CA ALA A 42 26.98 13.31 -27.88
C ALA A 42 27.80 13.50 -26.60
N ALA A 43 28.97 14.15 -26.67
CA ALA A 43 29.81 14.45 -25.52
C ALA A 43 29.12 15.43 -24.55
N LEU A 44 28.48 16.49 -25.07
CA LEU A 44 27.67 17.40 -24.26
C LEU A 44 26.49 16.68 -23.61
N GLY A 45 25.81 15.79 -24.35
CA GLY A 45 24.76 14.95 -23.79
C GLY A 45 25.27 14.08 -22.64
N TRP A 46 26.44 13.43 -22.80
CA TRP A 46 27.01 12.59 -21.75
C TRP A 46 27.28 13.38 -20.45
N LEU A 47 27.85 14.58 -20.58
CA LEU A 47 28.09 15.48 -19.44
C LEU A 47 26.78 15.91 -18.75
N ASP A 48 25.68 15.91 -19.49
CA ASP A 48 24.33 16.25 -19.01
C ASP A 48 23.49 15.01 -18.60
N TYR A 49 24.16 13.92 -18.22
CA TYR A 49 23.55 12.63 -17.82
C TYR A 49 22.70 11.95 -18.91
N ARG A 50 22.88 12.31 -20.17
CA ARG A 50 22.22 11.66 -21.32
C ARG A 50 23.04 10.48 -21.82
N TRP A 51 23.18 9.44 -20.99
CA TRP A 51 23.91 8.22 -21.36
C TRP A 51 23.41 7.59 -22.68
N GLN A 52 22.14 7.84 -23.05
CA GLN A 52 21.56 7.39 -24.31
C GLN A 52 22.33 7.90 -25.55
N SER A 53 23.10 8.99 -25.42
CA SER A 53 23.92 9.53 -26.51
C SER A 53 25.21 8.75 -26.73
N ALA A 54 25.64 7.89 -25.79
CA ALA A 54 26.95 7.23 -25.84
C ALA A 54 27.15 6.33 -27.07
N PRO A 55 26.17 5.51 -27.50
CA PRO A 55 26.31 4.77 -28.75
C PRO A 55 26.46 5.69 -29.97
N GLY A 56 25.79 6.84 -29.98
CA GLY A 56 25.97 7.88 -30.99
C GLY A 56 27.37 8.50 -30.97
N ALA A 57 27.97 8.70 -29.78
CA ALA A 57 29.35 9.15 -29.65
C ALA A 57 30.32 8.16 -30.31
N ALA A 58 30.14 6.85 -30.08
CA ALA A 58 30.97 5.82 -30.69
C ALA A 58 30.85 5.80 -32.22
N VAL A 59 29.62 5.92 -32.75
CA VAL A 59 29.37 5.99 -34.19
C VAL A 59 29.96 7.27 -34.80
N ALA A 60 29.79 8.42 -34.14
CA ALA A 60 30.35 9.69 -34.59
C ALA A 60 31.89 9.69 -34.57
N LEU A 61 32.51 9.06 -33.56
CA LEU A 61 33.96 8.89 -33.49
C LEU A 61 34.48 8.00 -34.62
N LEU A 62 33.82 6.86 -34.87
CA LEU A 62 34.17 6.00 -36.00
C LEU A 62 34.02 6.75 -37.34
N ALA A 63 32.94 7.52 -37.49
CA ALA A 63 32.66 8.33 -38.67
C ALA A 63 33.76 9.38 -38.88
N LEU A 64 34.21 10.03 -37.80
CA LEU A 64 35.29 10.99 -37.81
C LEU A 64 36.61 10.36 -38.24
N LEU A 65 36.97 9.22 -37.64
CA LEU A 65 38.19 8.47 -37.98
C LEU A 65 38.20 8.05 -39.45
N VAL A 66 37.08 7.52 -39.95
CA VAL A 66 36.93 7.13 -41.36
C VAL A 66 37.03 8.35 -42.29
N ALA A 67 36.42 9.48 -41.92
CA ALA A 67 36.50 10.71 -42.71
C ALA A 67 37.93 11.29 -42.75
N ILE A 68 38.65 11.27 -41.63
CA ILE A 68 40.05 11.71 -41.52
C ILE A 68 40.96 10.81 -42.35
N VAL A 69 40.88 9.48 -42.19
CA VAL A 69 41.68 8.53 -42.99
C VAL A 69 41.39 8.69 -44.49
N GLY A 70 40.12 8.89 -44.86
CA GLY A 70 39.73 9.18 -46.23
C GLY A 70 40.32 10.49 -46.79
N ALA A 71 40.40 11.53 -45.95
CA ALA A 71 41.02 12.81 -46.32
C ALA A 71 42.54 12.67 -46.48
N LEU A 72 43.22 11.98 -45.56
CA LEU A 72 44.67 11.77 -45.57
C LEU A 72 45.14 10.91 -46.74
N ARG A 73 44.41 9.83 -47.07
CA ARG A 73 44.78 8.93 -48.17
C ARG A 73 44.65 9.55 -49.57
N ARG A 74 44.04 10.74 -49.71
CA ARG A 74 43.72 11.41 -50.98
C ARG A 74 43.09 10.49 -52.04
N ALA A 75 42.47 9.38 -51.64
CA ALA A 75 41.98 8.36 -52.55
C ALA A 75 40.94 8.98 -53.51
N PRO A 76 41.03 8.73 -54.83
CA PRO A 76 40.00 9.16 -55.76
C PRO A 76 38.67 8.52 -55.35
N PRO A 77 37.52 9.21 -55.52
CA PRO A 77 36.22 8.61 -55.22
C PRO A 77 36.12 7.31 -56.00
N ARG A 78 36.04 6.17 -55.28
CA ARG A 78 35.90 4.85 -55.92
C ARG A 78 34.71 4.91 -56.87
N ALA A 79 34.89 4.43 -58.11
CA ALA A 79 33.84 4.40 -59.13
C ALA A 79 32.64 3.50 -58.74
N GLY A 80 32.77 2.69 -57.69
CA GLY A 80 31.71 1.86 -57.13
C GLY A 80 30.71 2.64 -56.28
N ARG A 81 29.44 2.26 -56.35
CA ARG A 81 28.37 2.83 -55.53
C ARG A 81 28.49 2.30 -54.08
N PRO A 82 28.71 3.14 -53.05
CA PRO A 82 28.96 2.70 -51.68
C PRO A 82 27.67 2.31 -50.94
N TRP A 83 26.72 1.65 -51.62
CA TRP A 83 25.42 1.30 -51.04
C TRP A 83 25.61 0.44 -49.80
N LEU A 84 26.40 -0.64 -49.88
CA LEU A 84 26.66 -1.54 -48.75
C LEU A 84 27.24 -0.81 -47.52
N SER A 85 28.27 0.03 -47.71
CA SER A 85 28.90 0.74 -46.58
C SER A 85 28.04 1.89 -46.06
N GLY A 86 27.25 2.55 -46.90
CA GLY A 86 26.27 3.54 -46.42
C GLY A 86 25.07 2.90 -45.74
N THR A 87 24.63 1.71 -46.17
CA THR A 87 23.64 0.91 -45.45
C THR A 87 24.18 0.51 -44.08
N LEU A 88 25.46 0.13 -43.97
CA LEU A 88 26.09 -0.10 -42.68
C LEU A 88 26.07 1.17 -41.80
N TRP A 89 26.39 2.35 -42.35
CA TRP A 89 26.28 3.61 -41.60
C TRP A 89 24.84 3.93 -41.16
N LEU A 90 23.86 3.62 -42.01
CA LEU A 90 22.44 3.79 -41.66
C LEU A 90 22.06 2.85 -40.51
N LEU A 91 22.49 1.58 -40.54
CA LEU A 91 22.28 0.63 -39.46
C LEU A 91 22.96 1.07 -38.16
N LEU A 92 24.21 1.55 -38.23
CA LEU A 92 24.91 2.11 -37.07
C LEU A 92 24.19 3.34 -36.52
N THR A 93 23.65 4.19 -37.39
CA THR A 93 22.83 5.35 -36.99
C THR A 93 21.54 4.91 -36.30
N ALA A 94 20.88 3.87 -36.82
CA ALA A 94 19.69 3.30 -36.18
C ALA A 94 20.01 2.75 -34.78
N VAL A 95 21.13 2.03 -34.63
CA VAL A 95 21.64 1.56 -33.33
C VAL A 95 21.97 2.74 -32.39
N ALA A 96 22.56 3.81 -32.91
CA ALA A 96 22.89 5.01 -32.13
C ALA A 96 21.64 5.73 -31.60
N VAL A 97 20.54 5.75 -32.36
CA VAL A 97 19.29 6.42 -31.97
C VAL A 97 18.37 5.51 -31.13
N LEU A 98 18.58 4.19 -31.16
CA LEU A 98 17.71 3.23 -30.46
C LEU A 98 17.58 3.50 -28.94
N PRO A 99 18.65 3.79 -28.17
CA PRO A 99 18.50 4.12 -26.74
C PRO A 99 17.67 5.39 -26.50
N LEU A 100 17.78 6.40 -27.38
CA LEU A 100 17.00 7.64 -27.30
C LEU A 100 15.50 7.37 -27.51
N TYR A 101 15.18 6.37 -28.33
CA TYR A 101 13.80 5.91 -28.52
C TYR A 101 13.32 5.06 -27.33
N LEU A 102 14.15 4.12 -26.85
CA LEU A 102 13.78 3.17 -25.79
C LEU A 102 13.66 3.83 -24.41
N PHE A 103 14.45 4.86 -24.13
CA PHE A 103 14.49 5.56 -22.83
C PHE A 103 14.19 7.05 -23.04
N PRO A 104 12.93 7.40 -23.36
CA PRO A 104 12.57 8.77 -23.69
C PRO A 104 12.52 9.65 -22.45
N VAL A 105 12.86 10.92 -22.61
CA VAL A 105 12.44 11.96 -21.65
C VAL A 105 11.00 12.34 -21.96
N ARG A 106 10.11 12.02 -21.02
CA ARG A 106 8.69 12.37 -21.01
C ARG A 106 8.36 12.87 -19.62
N ASP A 107 7.78 14.05 -19.55
CA ASP A 107 7.26 14.60 -18.29
C ASP A 107 6.20 13.65 -17.71
N LEU A 108 5.99 13.75 -16.38
CA LEU A 108 4.90 13.03 -15.74
C LEU A 108 3.55 13.45 -16.35
N PRO A 109 2.55 12.56 -16.38
CA PRO A 109 1.21 12.96 -16.78
C PRO A 109 0.64 13.98 -15.79
N ALA A 110 -0.11 14.96 -16.30
CA ALA A 110 -0.81 15.91 -15.46
C ALA A 110 -1.83 15.18 -14.56
N PRO A 111 -1.88 15.50 -13.25
CA PRO A 111 -2.88 14.92 -12.37
C PRO A 111 -4.28 15.42 -12.74
N SER A 112 -5.30 14.60 -12.46
CA SER A 112 -6.66 14.85 -12.95
C SER A 112 -7.53 15.71 -12.02
N GLY A 113 -7.03 16.03 -10.81
CA GLY A 113 -7.79 16.74 -9.79
C GLY A 113 -7.91 18.25 -10.02
N ALA A 114 -8.76 18.88 -9.22
CA ALA A 114 -9.10 20.30 -9.36
C ALA A 114 -8.02 21.26 -8.84
N HIS A 115 -7.12 20.78 -7.99
CA HIS A 115 -6.12 21.63 -7.34
C HIS A 115 -4.76 21.49 -8.03
N PRO A 116 -4.03 22.60 -8.27
CA PRO A 116 -2.62 22.50 -8.60
C PRO A 116 -1.86 21.91 -7.42
N VAL A 117 -0.70 21.30 -7.68
CA VAL A 117 0.02 20.54 -6.65
C VAL A 117 1.24 21.32 -6.17
N GLY A 118 1.28 21.63 -4.88
CA GLY A 118 2.50 22.12 -4.23
C GLY A 118 3.41 20.97 -3.79
N SER A 119 4.71 21.26 -3.65
CA SER A 119 5.65 20.36 -2.98
C SER A 119 6.52 21.06 -1.94
N ALA A 120 6.97 20.28 -0.97
CA ALA A 120 7.90 20.70 0.08
C ALA A 120 8.74 19.52 0.53
N GLU A 121 9.92 19.81 1.08
CA GLU A 121 10.84 18.83 1.64
C GLU A 121 11.39 19.34 2.96
N PHE A 122 11.48 18.44 3.95
CA PHE A 122 12.12 18.74 5.23
C PHE A 122 12.72 17.46 5.82
N ALA A 123 13.65 17.62 6.77
CA ALA A 123 14.21 16.50 7.51
C ALA A 123 13.60 16.41 8.91
N LEU A 124 13.41 15.19 9.39
CA LEU A 124 13.11 14.89 10.79
C LEU A 124 14.25 14.09 11.39
N ILE A 125 14.57 14.38 12.66
CA ILE A 125 15.65 13.74 13.40
C ILE A 125 15.07 13.11 14.65
N ASP A 126 15.16 11.79 14.73
CA ASP A 126 14.79 11.02 15.92
C ASP A 126 16.02 10.76 16.77
N GLU A 127 16.16 11.56 17.82
CA GLU A 127 17.30 11.49 18.75
C GLU A 127 17.27 10.24 19.65
N SER A 128 16.12 9.54 19.72
CA SER A 128 15.92 8.38 20.58
C SER A 128 16.43 7.07 19.95
N ARG A 129 16.49 7.01 18.62
CA ARG A 129 16.96 5.86 17.86
C ARG A 129 18.26 6.20 17.15
N ARG A 130 19.34 5.48 17.45
CA ARG A 130 20.70 5.72 16.91
C ARG A 130 21.32 4.46 16.30
N GLY A 131 22.27 4.63 15.38
CA GLY A 131 23.07 3.53 14.83
C GLY A 131 22.27 2.47 14.06
N LEU A 132 21.07 2.83 13.57
CA LEU A 132 20.21 1.90 12.87
C LEU A 132 20.60 1.79 11.39
N LEU A 133 20.37 0.60 10.82
CA LEU A 133 20.45 0.35 9.38
C LEU A 133 21.84 0.67 8.78
N GLY A 134 22.91 0.48 9.56
CA GLY A 134 24.29 0.72 9.10
C GLY A 134 24.79 2.15 9.27
N ALA A 135 24.00 3.04 9.89
CA ALA A 135 24.46 4.34 10.37
C ALA A 135 25.53 4.20 11.46
N ALA A 136 26.31 5.27 11.70
CA ALA A 136 27.28 5.27 12.81
C ALA A 136 26.56 5.12 14.16
N ALA A 137 27.20 4.46 15.14
CA ALA A 137 26.55 4.06 16.40
C ALA A 137 25.93 5.23 17.19
N ASP A 138 26.52 6.42 17.10
CA ASP A 138 26.08 7.65 17.73
C ASP A 138 25.19 8.52 16.84
N GLU A 139 25.03 8.17 15.56
CA GLU A 139 24.24 8.94 14.62
C GLU A 139 22.73 8.76 14.88
N PRO A 140 21.96 9.85 15.06
CA PRO A 140 20.51 9.77 15.22
C PRO A 140 19.81 9.34 13.92
N ARG A 141 18.62 8.78 14.04
CA ARG A 141 17.82 8.37 12.88
C ARG A 141 17.29 9.60 12.16
N ARG A 142 17.81 9.86 10.96
CA ARG A 142 17.46 11.02 10.12
C ARG A 142 16.60 10.59 8.94
N LEU A 143 15.46 11.24 8.75
CA LEU A 143 14.47 10.91 7.72
C LEU A 143 14.21 12.14 6.85
N LEU A 144 14.30 12.00 5.53
CA LEU A 144 13.76 12.99 4.60
C LEU A 144 12.26 12.75 4.44
N ILE A 145 11.49 13.82 4.55
CA ILE A 145 10.05 13.84 4.29
C ILE A 145 9.82 14.69 3.05
N ARG A 146 9.22 14.09 2.02
CA ARG A 146 8.73 14.79 0.82
C ARG A 146 7.23 14.89 0.89
N VAL A 147 6.69 16.07 0.59
CA VAL A 147 5.24 16.33 0.68
C VAL A 147 4.69 16.78 -0.66
N TRP A 148 3.52 16.27 -1.01
CA TRP A 148 2.65 16.80 -2.05
C TRP A 148 1.34 17.24 -1.41
N TYR A 149 0.83 18.41 -1.84
CA TYR A 149 -0.35 19.02 -1.24
C TYR A 149 -1.15 19.84 -2.25
N PRO A 150 -2.46 20.01 -2.04
CA PRO A 150 -3.25 20.96 -2.83
C PRO A 150 -2.71 22.38 -2.58
N ALA A 151 -2.30 23.06 -3.64
CA ALA A 151 -1.89 24.46 -3.61
C ALA A 151 -3.05 25.37 -4.01
N SER A 152 -3.05 26.60 -3.50
CA SER A 152 -4.02 27.63 -3.92
C SER A 152 -3.69 28.22 -5.29
N THR A 153 -2.41 28.32 -5.64
CA THR A 153 -1.94 28.78 -6.95
C THR A 153 -0.50 28.32 -7.20
N VAL A 154 -0.14 28.20 -8.48
CA VAL A 154 1.23 27.91 -8.94
C VAL A 154 1.74 28.96 -9.94
N ALA A 155 1.03 30.08 -10.06
CA ALA A 155 1.38 31.14 -10.99
C ALA A 155 2.78 31.71 -10.68
N GLY A 156 3.66 31.72 -11.68
CA GLY A 156 5.03 32.23 -11.56
C GLY A 156 6.01 31.27 -10.86
N LEU A 157 5.59 30.03 -10.61
CA LEU A 157 6.46 28.97 -10.08
C LEU A 157 6.83 27.99 -11.19
N GLU A 158 8.00 27.38 -11.05
CA GLU A 158 8.46 26.30 -11.94
C GLU A 158 8.23 24.95 -11.25
N PRO A 159 7.79 23.93 -12.00
CA PRO A 159 7.67 22.59 -11.44
C PRO A 159 9.04 22.02 -11.11
N ARG A 160 9.11 21.17 -10.10
CA ARG A 160 10.34 20.45 -9.80
C ARG A 160 10.66 19.45 -10.92
N PRO A 161 11.94 19.17 -11.19
CA PRO A 161 12.31 17.97 -11.94
C PRO A 161 12.06 16.72 -11.09
N TYR A 162 11.92 15.58 -11.76
CA TYR A 162 11.74 14.27 -11.12
C TYR A 162 12.93 13.91 -10.22
N PHE A 163 14.14 14.18 -10.70
CA PHE A 163 15.35 14.25 -9.89
C PHE A 163 15.98 15.64 -10.01
N SER A 164 16.35 16.24 -8.89
CA SER A 164 17.32 17.33 -8.88
C SER A 164 18.67 16.87 -9.45
N GLU A 165 19.56 17.81 -9.75
CA GLU A 165 20.90 17.50 -10.23
C GLU A 165 21.67 16.61 -9.24
N LEU A 166 21.55 16.89 -7.94
CA LEU A 166 22.20 16.11 -6.89
C LEU A 166 21.58 14.72 -6.73
N GLU A 167 20.25 14.59 -6.80
CA GLU A 167 19.58 13.28 -6.78
C GLU A 167 19.92 12.44 -8.01
N ALA A 168 20.09 13.06 -9.18
CA ALA A 168 20.54 12.35 -10.38
C ALA A 168 21.96 11.80 -10.20
N ALA A 169 22.86 12.57 -9.58
CA ALA A 169 24.21 12.12 -9.28
C ALA A 169 24.25 11.02 -8.20
N THR A 170 23.31 11.03 -7.25
CA THR A 170 23.35 10.18 -6.04
C THR A 170 22.21 9.15 -6.01
N THR A 171 20.99 9.56 -5.73
CA THR A 171 19.79 8.70 -5.61
C THR A 171 19.56 7.83 -6.85
N ALA A 172 19.52 8.44 -8.04
CA ALA A 172 19.32 7.72 -9.30
C ALA A 172 20.48 6.76 -9.60
N THR A 173 21.70 7.14 -9.24
CA THR A 173 22.89 6.27 -9.35
C THR A 173 22.81 5.08 -8.40
N GLY A 174 22.35 5.30 -7.16
CA GLY A 174 22.14 4.25 -6.16
C GLY A 174 21.12 3.22 -6.64
N LEU A 175 19.95 3.70 -7.09
CA LEU A 175 18.92 2.84 -7.65
C LEU A 175 19.42 2.10 -8.90
N GLY A 176 20.18 2.79 -9.75
CA GLY A 176 20.87 2.20 -10.90
C GLY A 176 21.81 1.05 -10.51
N ARG A 177 22.52 1.13 -9.38
CA ARG A 177 23.39 0.06 -8.89
C ARG A 177 22.61 -1.18 -8.47
N VAL A 178 21.44 -1.00 -7.87
CA VAL A 178 20.56 -2.12 -7.47
C VAL A 178 20.12 -2.93 -8.69
N ILE A 179 19.77 -2.25 -9.78
CA ILE A 179 19.40 -2.90 -11.07
C ILE A 179 20.60 -3.31 -11.93
N GLY A 180 21.84 -3.10 -11.45
CA GLY A 180 23.08 -3.46 -12.14
C GLY A 180 23.56 -2.48 -13.21
N VAL A 181 22.90 -1.34 -13.41
CA VAL A 181 23.25 -0.31 -14.39
C VAL A 181 23.21 1.09 -13.75
N PRO A 182 24.30 1.55 -13.11
CA PRO A 182 24.31 2.76 -12.27
C PRO A 182 23.81 4.04 -12.96
N PHE A 183 24.12 4.22 -14.24
CA PHE A 183 23.77 5.45 -14.97
C PHE A 183 22.35 5.44 -15.55
N LEU A 184 21.62 4.31 -15.47
CA LEU A 184 20.40 4.09 -16.26
C LEU A 184 19.34 5.17 -16.05
N LEU A 185 19.19 5.66 -14.82
CA LEU A 185 18.11 6.56 -14.41
C LEU A 185 18.53 8.03 -14.27
N GLN A 186 19.82 8.35 -14.42
CA GLN A 186 20.32 9.71 -14.19
C GLN A 186 19.70 10.74 -15.14
N TYR A 187 19.34 10.34 -16.35
CA TYR A 187 18.70 11.20 -17.35
C TYR A 187 17.31 11.68 -16.93
N LEU A 188 16.69 11.07 -15.91
CA LEU A 188 15.37 11.46 -15.42
C LEU A 188 15.37 12.82 -14.72
N LYS A 189 16.54 13.44 -14.49
CA LYS A 189 16.58 14.87 -14.12
C LYS A 189 15.94 15.81 -15.13
N HIS A 190 15.81 15.35 -16.37
CA HIS A 190 15.18 16.11 -17.48
C HIS A 190 13.68 15.91 -17.57
N VAL A 191 13.10 15.06 -16.72
CA VAL A 191 11.66 14.84 -16.62
C VAL A 191 11.10 15.87 -15.65
N SER A 192 10.11 16.64 -16.09
CA SER A 192 9.36 17.56 -15.24
C SER A 192 8.21 16.83 -14.55
N THR A 193 7.90 17.24 -13.32
CA THR A 193 6.68 16.81 -12.62
C THR A 193 5.61 17.90 -12.66
N HIS A 194 4.47 17.70 -12.00
CA HIS A 194 3.45 18.74 -11.82
C HIS A 194 3.39 19.29 -10.39
N ALA A 195 4.45 19.11 -9.61
CA ALA A 195 4.55 19.61 -8.26
C ALA A 195 5.46 20.84 -8.18
N TYR A 196 4.98 21.89 -7.52
CA TYR A 196 5.63 23.20 -7.52
C TYR A 196 6.18 23.50 -6.11
N PRO A 197 7.51 23.57 -5.94
CA PRO A 197 8.11 23.97 -4.68
C PRO A 197 7.66 25.38 -4.26
N ALA A 198 7.51 25.60 -2.95
CA ALA A 198 7.12 26.88 -2.36
C ALA A 198 5.74 27.40 -2.77
N ALA A 199 4.89 26.57 -3.38
CA ALA A 199 3.50 26.94 -3.62
C ALA A 199 2.75 27.12 -2.28
N PRO A 200 1.91 28.16 -2.13
CA PRO A 200 1.10 28.31 -0.93
C PRO A 200 0.09 27.17 -0.84
N VAL A 201 0.06 26.48 0.30
CA VAL A 201 -0.95 25.45 0.61
C VAL A 201 -2.36 26.05 0.47
N LEU A 202 -3.31 25.25 -0.01
CA LEU A 202 -4.71 25.64 -0.09
C LEU A 202 -5.25 25.94 1.32
N ASP A 203 -5.93 27.08 1.49
CA ASP A 203 -6.64 27.41 2.73
C ASP A 203 -7.74 26.36 2.97
N ALA A 204 -7.49 25.42 3.87
CA ALA A 204 -8.39 24.32 4.18
C ALA A 204 -9.03 24.54 5.56
N ALA A 205 -10.20 25.15 5.57
CA ALA A 205 -10.98 25.37 6.79
C ALA A 205 -11.35 24.07 7.54
N ASP A 206 -11.35 22.92 6.83
CA ASP A 206 -11.85 21.63 7.33
C ASP A 206 -10.77 20.58 7.66
N ALA A 207 -9.47 20.93 7.62
CA ALA A 207 -8.32 20.02 7.76
C ALA A 207 -8.23 18.92 6.67
N LEU A 208 -7.15 18.93 5.89
CA LEU A 208 -6.93 18.04 4.75
C LEU A 208 -6.71 16.58 5.21
N PRO A 209 -7.35 15.58 4.57
CA PRO A 209 -7.04 14.18 4.83
C PRO A 209 -5.57 13.88 4.56
N VAL A 210 -4.90 13.23 5.53
CA VAL A 210 -3.47 12.93 5.46
C VAL A 210 -3.23 11.50 4.99
N VAL A 211 -2.29 11.33 4.07
CA VAL A 211 -1.79 10.02 3.64
C VAL A 211 -0.27 9.95 3.88
N ILE A 212 0.20 8.90 4.54
CA ILE A 212 1.62 8.59 4.69
C ILE A 212 1.99 7.50 3.67
N TYR A 213 3.04 7.75 2.89
CA TYR A 213 3.57 6.84 1.88
C TYR A 213 4.99 6.39 2.24
N SER A 214 5.28 5.10 2.03
CA SER A 214 6.65 4.56 2.02
C SER A 214 6.98 3.94 0.67
N HIS A 215 8.18 4.23 0.18
CA HIS A 215 8.72 3.66 -1.06
C HIS A 215 9.06 2.16 -0.92
N GLY A 216 9.46 1.49 -2.00
CA GLY A 216 9.99 0.12 -1.95
C GLY A 216 11.40 0.04 -1.37
N TYR A 217 11.84 -1.14 -0.93
CA TYR A 217 13.18 -1.33 -0.38
C TYR A 217 14.25 -0.86 -1.39
N THR A 218 15.30 -0.18 -0.93
CA THR A 218 16.37 0.44 -1.76
C THR A 218 15.93 1.58 -2.70
N SER A 219 14.64 1.94 -2.72
CA SER A 219 14.07 2.96 -3.60
C SER A 219 14.21 4.37 -2.99
N PHE A 220 13.30 5.29 -3.33
CA PHE A 220 13.30 6.67 -2.88
C PHE A 220 11.87 7.25 -2.77
N ALA A 221 11.70 8.31 -2.00
CA ALA A 221 10.42 8.90 -1.62
C ALA A 221 9.58 9.36 -2.81
N GLY A 222 10.20 9.65 -3.95
CA GLY A 222 9.54 10.04 -5.21
C GLY A 222 9.19 8.88 -6.15
N GLN A 223 9.27 7.62 -5.73
CA GLN A 223 9.07 6.45 -6.62
C GLN A 223 7.71 6.40 -7.34
N ASN A 224 6.66 6.89 -6.69
CA ASN A 224 5.29 6.94 -7.21
C ASN A 224 4.77 8.39 -7.24
N SER A 225 5.60 9.34 -7.67
CA SER A 225 5.26 10.78 -7.69
C SER A 225 3.98 11.07 -8.47
N ALA A 226 3.71 10.38 -9.59
CA ALA A 226 2.48 10.57 -10.34
C ALA A 226 1.21 10.26 -9.51
N LEU A 227 1.26 9.22 -8.66
CA LEU A 227 0.17 8.89 -7.74
C LEU A 227 0.08 9.90 -6.59
N MET A 228 1.21 10.40 -6.08
CA MET A 228 1.21 11.41 -5.02
C MET A 228 0.62 12.74 -5.51
N GLU A 229 0.97 13.16 -6.73
CA GLU A 229 0.41 14.33 -7.40
C GLU A 229 -1.08 14.16 -7.69
N GLU A 230 -1.50 12.95 -8.10
CA GLU A 230 -2.92 12.64 -8.30
C GLU A 230 -3.72 12.82 -7.00
N LEU A 231 -3.27 12.23 -5.88
CA LEU A 231 -3.94 12.39 -4.59
C LEU A 231 -3.92 13.87 -4.13
N ALA A 232 -2.78 14.55 -4.22
CA ALA A 232 -2.68 15.94 -3.82
C ALA A 232 -3.63 16.86 -4.62
N SER A 233 -3.74 16.65 -5.94
CA SER A 233 -4.67 17.40 -6.78
C SER A 233 -6.16 17.18 -6.41
N HIS A 234 -6.48 16.11 -5.69
CA HIS A 234 -7.81 15.76 -5.19
C HIS A 234 -8.05 16.18 -3.74
N GLY A 235 -7.10 16.93 -3.15
CA GLY A 235 -7.24 17.50 -1.81
C GLY A 235 -6.63 16.66 -0.69
N TYR A 236 -5.74 15.72 -0.99
CA TYR A 236 -4.99 14.99 0.03
C TYR A 236 -3.66 15.67 0.38
N LEU A 237 -3.26 15.61 1.65
CA LEU A 237 -1.91 15.98 2.08
C LEU A 237 -1.07 14.70 2.19
N VAL A 238 -0.10 14.51 1.30
CA VAL A 238 0.64 13.25 1.18
C VAL A 238 2.09 13.42 1.63
N PHE A 239 2.49 12.73 2.70
CA PHE A 239 3.87 12.71 3.21
C PHE A 239 4.55 11.39 2.84
N ALA A 240 5.56 11.45 1.97
CA ALA A 240 6.43 10.31 1.69
C ALA A 240 7.64 10.31 2.64
N VAL A 241 7.85 9.16 3.28
CA VAL A 241 8.99 8.92 4.17
C VAL A 241 10.13 8.28 3.37
N GLN A 242 11.30 8.92 3.38
CA GLN A 242 12.55 8.35 2.91
C GLN A 242 13.23 7.62 4.07
N HIS A 243 13.29 6.29 3.99
CA HIS A 243 13.92 5.47 5.03
C HIS A 243 15.44 5.38 4.80
N SER A 244 16.17 6.43 5.22
CA SER A 244 17.63 6.57 5.03
C SER A 244 18.41 5.30 5.37
N TYR A 245 19.52 5.07 4.68
CA TYR A 245 20.38 3.87 4.75
C TYR A 245 19.77 2.56 4.24
N ASP A 246 18.43 2.40 4.28
CA ASP A 246 17.67 1.29 3.66
C ASP A 246 17.04 1.69 2.30
N ALA A 247 17.35 2.89 1.84
CA ALA A 247 16.91 3.50 0.61
C ALA A 247 18.12 3.82 -0.28
N SER A 248 17.87 4.18 -1.53
CA SER A 248 18.87 4.87 -2.35
C SER A 248 19.39 6.12 -1.63
N PRO A 249 20.60 6.61 -1.97
CA PRO A 249 21.21 7.75 -1.28
C PRO A 249 20.21 8.90 -1.11
N THR A 250 20.12 9.42 0.12
CA THR A 250 19.11 10.38 0.53
C THR A 250 19.73 11.77 0.53
N VAL A 251 19.16 12.66 -0.29
CA VAL A 251 19.55 14.06 -0.33
C VAL A 251 18.68 14.83 0.66
N LEU A 252 19.28 15.39 1.70
CA LEU A 252 18.59 16.22 2.68
C LEU A 252 18.42 17.66 2.16
N PRO A 253 17.48 18.44 2.73
CA PRO A 253 17.21 19.81 2.26
C PRO A 253 18.40 20.78 2.35
N ASP A 254 19.36 20.50 3.24
CA ASP A 254 20.61 21.27 3.39
C ASP A 254 21.69 20.87 2.36
N GLY A 255 21.41 19.87 1.52
CA GLY A 255 22.33 19.34 0.51
C GLY A 255 23.23 18.20 1.01
N GLU A 256 23.13 17.81 2.28
CA GLU A 256 23.83 16.62 2.77
C GLU A 256 23.29 15.35 2.11
N VAL A 257 24.19 14.42 1.79
CA VAL A 257 23.83 13.14 1.18
C VAL A 257 24.11 12.01 2.16
N LEU A 258 23.05 11.41 2.69
CA LEU A 258 23.15 10.17 3.46
C LEU A 258 23.31 9.01 2.48
N ALA A 259 24.39 8.24 2.62
CA ALA A 259 24.66 7.12 1.74
C ALA A 259 23.62 6.00 1.90
N MET A 260 23.40 5.24 0.83
CA MET A 260 22.78 3.92 0.92
C MET A 260 23.77 2.97 1.60
N ASP A 261 23.30 2.12 2.52
CA ASP A 261 24.14 1.10 3.12
C ASP A 261 24.68 0.16 2.00
N PRO A 262 26.00 0.00 1.86
CA PRO A 262 26.61 -0.87 0.85
C PRO A 262 26.11 -2.32 0.90
N ALA A 263 25.73 -2.81 2.09
CA ALA A 263 25.25 -4.17 2.28
C ALA A 263 23.89 -4.43 1.60
N LEU A 264 23.09 -3.40 1.33
CA LEU A 264 21.75 -3.56 0.74
C LEU A 264 21.75 -4.30 -0.60
N ILE A 265 22.78 -4.07 -1.43
CA ILE A 265 22.84 -4.73 -2.74
C ILE A 265 23.04 -6.24 -2.55
N GLU A 266 23.85 -6.64 -1.58
CA GLU A 266 24.03 -8.05 -1.22
C GLU A 266 22.77 -8.63 -0.59
N THR A 267 22.18 -7.93 0.37
CA THR A 267 20.91 -8.31 1.00
C THR A 267 19.81 -8.53 -0.03
N MET A 268 19.69 -7.62 -1.01
CA MET A 268 18.69 -7.78 -2.08
C MET A 268 18.98 -8.95 -3.00
N ARG A 269 20.26 -9.17 -3.37
CA ARG A 269 20.62 -10.32 -4.18
C ARG A 269 20.27 -11.62 -3.46
N ALA A 270 20.66 -11.74 -2.20
CA ALA A 270 20.37 -12.91 -1.36
C ALA A 270 18.85 -13.13 -1.18
N ALA A 271 18.08 -12.05 -0.95
CA ALA A 271 16.62 -12.13 -0.81
C ALA A 271 15.90 -12.52 -2.12
N MET A 272 16.49 -12.23 -3.28
CA MET A 272 15.95 -12.60 -4.58
C MET A 272 16.36 -14.01 -5.05
N GLU A 273 17.31 -14.67 -4.37
CA GLU A 273 17.67 -16.05 -4.68
C GLU A 273 16.53 -17.01 -4.28
N PRO A 274 15.95 -17.77 -5.23
CA PRO A 274 14.79 -18.60 -4.94
C PRO A 274 15.23 -19.83 -4.14
N THR A 275 15.04 -19.77 -2.82
CA THR A 275 15.24 -20.91 -1.93
C THR A 275 14.13 -21.95 -2.12
N PRO A 276 14.34 -23.22 -1.73
CA PRO A 276 13.27 -24.22 -1.75
C PRO A 276 12.02 -23.79 -0.96
N ALA A 277 12.22 -23.15 0.19
CA ALA A 277 11.13 -22.59 1.00
C ALA A 277 10.39 -21.48 0.25
N PHE A 278 11.11 -20.61 -0.47
CA PHE A 278 10.50 -19.56 -1.29
C PHE A 278 9.67 -20.13 -2.43
N ILE A 279 10.23 -21.08 -3.19
CA ILE A 279 9.52 -21.76 -4.27
C ILE A 279 8.28 -22.46 -3.72
N GLN A 280 8.37 -23.15 -2.59
CA GLN A 280 7.23 -23.79 -1.94
C GLN A 280 6.15 -22.76 -1.55
N ALA A 281 6.55 -21.64 -0.95
CA ALA A 281 5.65 -20.58 -0.49
C ALA A 281 4.85 -19.92 -1.63
N VAL A 282 5.44 -19.77 -2.82
CA VAL A 282 4.83 -18.98 -3.91
C VAL A 282 4.41 -19.81 -5.13
N ALA A 283 4.95 -21.02 -5.32
CA ALA A 283 4.71 -21.84 -6.52
C ALA A 283 4.07 -23.21 -6.25
N SER A 284 3.91 -23.65 -4.99
CA SER A 284 3.13 -24.87 -4.71
C SER A 284 1.65 -24.64 -5.00
N HIS A 285 0.98 -25.68 -5.50
CA HIS A 285 -0.48 -25.75 -5.67
C HIS A 285 -1.20 -26.14 -4.37
N ASP A 286 -0.50 -26.76 -3.42
CA ASP A 286 -1.06 -27.20 -2.14
C ASP A 286 -0.98 -26.07 -1.10
N LEU A 287 -2.12 -25.70 -0.52
CA LEU A 287 -2.21 -24.61 0.45
C LEU A 287 -1.44 -24.90 1.75
N ALA A 288 -1.37 -26.15 2.20
CA ALA A 288 -0.60 -26.52 3.37
C ALA A 288 0.91 -26.36 3.10
N GLU A 289 1.38 -26.81 1.94
CA GLU A 289 2.76 -26.60 1.53
C GLU A 289 3.12 -25.12 1.41
N ARG A 290 2.26 -24.32 0.77
CA ARG A 290 2.49 -22.86 0.65
C ARG A 290 2.60 -22.20 2.02
N ARG A 291 1.66 -22.49 2.92
CA ARG A 291 1.67 -21.94 4.29
C ARG A 291 2.92 -22.39 5.05
N ALA A 292 3.30 -23.66 4.95
CA ALA A 292 4.53 -24.18 5.55
C ALA A 292 5.77 -23.47 4.99
N GLY A 293 5.82 -23.23 3.68
CA GLY A 293 6.90 -22.47 3.03
C GLY A 293 6.99 -21.03 3.56
N GLN A 294 5.87 -20.33 3.74
CA GLN A 294 5.85 -18.97 4.31
C GLN A 294 6.37 -18.93 5.75
N ILE A 295 5.96 -19.90 6.58
CA ILE A 295 6.47 -20.02 7.96
C ILE A 295 7.97 -20.32 7.94
N GLN A 296 8.40 -21.27 7.12
CA GLN A 296 9.80 -21.67 7.03
C GLN A 296 10.69 -20.54 6.54
N LEU A 297 10.25 -19.72 5.59
CA LEU A 297 10.98 -18.53 5.14
C LEU A 297 11.27 -17.59 6.31
N ARG A 298 10.26 -17.34 7.15
CA ARG A 298 10.41 -16.48 8.32
C ARG A 298 11.37 -17.08 9.34
N GLU A 299 11.21 -18.35 9.67
CA GLU A 299 12.10 -19.05 10.60
C GLU A 299 13.55 -19.02 10.12
N GLN A 300 13.79 -19.26 8.83
CA GLN A 300 15.12 -19.21 8.22
C GLN A 300 15.69 -17.79 8.23
N ALA A 301 14.87 -16.78 7.95
CA ALA A 301 15.30 -15.38 7.98
C ALA A 301 15.72 -14.98 9.41
N LEU A 302 14.92 -15.33 10.43
CA LEU A 302 15.26 -15.08 11.83
C LEU A 302 16.52 -15.85 12.27
N ALA A 303 16.64 -17.13 11.89
CA ALA A 303 17.79 -17.96 12.25
C ALA A 303 19.12 -17.47 11.65
N ARG A 304 19.05 -16.75 10.53
CA ARG A 304 20.22 -16.16 9.85
C ARG A 304 20.49 -14.70 10.22
N ASP A 305 19.69 -14.13 11.12
CA ASP A 305 19.68 -12.70 11.42
C ASP A 305 19.55 -11.85 10.15
N ASP A 306 18.62 -12.23 9.27
CA ASP A 306 18.37 -11.52 8.03
C ASP A 306 17.89 -10.10 8.32
N ARG A 307 18.66 -9.11 7.81
CA ARG A 307 18.42 -7.69 8.03
C ARG A 307 16.97 -7.27 7.74
N ILE A 308 16.36 -7.77 6.66
CA ILE A 308 15.00 -7.37 6.26
C ILE A 308 14.02 -7.78 7.36
N ALA A 309 14.16 -9.02 7.82
CA ALA A 309 13.30 -9.66 8.80
C ALA A 309 13.54 -9.18 10.24
N THR A 310 14.79 -8.88 10.64
CA THR A 310 15.17 -8.59 12.03
C THR A 310 15.35 -7.11 12.33
N ILE A 311 15.68 -6.28 11.35
CA ILE A 311 15.99 -4.85 11.57
C ILE A 311 15.07 -3.95 10.73
N SER A 312 15.07 -4.11 9.40
CA SER A 312 14.41 -3.16 8.48
C SER A 312 12.91 -3.07 8.71
N ALA A 313 12.22 -4.21 8.87
CA ALA A 313 10.76 -4.22 9.03
C ALA A 313 10.31 -3.44 10.28
N ALA A 314 11.02 -3.63 11.40
CA ALA A 314 10.75 -2.91 12.64
C ALA A 314 11.15 -1.43 12.54
N ALA A 315 12.31 -1.13 11.95
CA ALA A 315 12.80 0.24 11.79
C ALA A 315 11.84 1.09 10.94
N TRP A 316 11.32 0.55 9.83
CA TRP A 316 10.40 1.27 8.95
C TRP A 316 9.03 1.50 9.59
N LEU A 317 8.54 0.55 10.40
CA LEU A 317 7.32 0.73 11.19
C LEU A 317 7.50 1.90 12.18
N GLU A 318 8.58 1.87 12.96
CA GLU A 318 8.86 2.91 13.96
C GLU A 318 9.18 4.27 13.33
N ASP A 319 9.83 4.31 12.16
CA ASP A 319 10.00 5.54 11.39
C ASP A 319 8.65 6.21 11.08
N ARG A 320 7.64 5.43 10.69
CA ARG A 320 6.30 5.99 10.39
C ARG A 320 5.57 6.46 11.64
N ARG A 321 5.70 5.73 12.76
CA ARG A 321 5.15 6.17 14.06
C ARG A 321 5.77 7.48 14.51
N PHE A 322 7.10 7.56 14.45
CA PHE A 322 7.83 8.78 14.77
C PHE A 322 7.43 9.97 13.87
N VAL A 323 7.29 9.75 12.56
CA VAL A 323 6.82 10.79 11.63
C VAL A 323 5.42 11.25 11.99
N LEU A 324 4.49 10.32 12.27
CA LEU A 324 3.13 10.68 12.71
C LEU A 324 3.14 11.49 14.00
N ASP A 325 3.96 11.10 14.98
CA ASP A 325 4.12 11.82 16.25
C ASP A 325 4.63 13.25 16.02
N ALA A 326 5.67 13.40 15.20
CA ALA A 326 6.27 14.69 14.87
C ALA A 326 5.28 15.61 14.14
N LEU A 327 4.51 15.07 13.18
CA LEU A 327 3.50 15.81 12.44
C LEU A 327 2.35 16.27 13.36
N GLN A 328 1.83 15.37 14.21
CA GLN A 328 0.76 15.69 15.17
C GLN A 328 1.16 16.78 16.17
N GLN A 329 2.42 16.77 16.59
CA GLN A 329 2.96 17.75 17.54
C GLN A 329 3.42 19.04 16.85
N ALA A 330 3.32 19.12 15.51
CA ALA A 330 3.92 20.16 14.68
C ALA A 330 5.42 20.38 15.00
N ALA A 331 6.12 19.31 15.40
CA ALA A 331 7.55 19.28 15.67
C ALA A 331 8.35 19.21 14.36
N VAL A 332 8.15 20.23 13.52
CA VAL A 332 8.69 20.35 12.16
C VAL A 332 9.35 21.72 11.97
N PRO A 333 10.25 21.88 10.98
CA PRO A 333 10.84 23.17 10.67
C PRO A 333 9.78 24.26 10.40
N ALA A 334 10.06 25.50 10.82
CA ALA A 334 9.13 26.62 10.72
C ALA A 334 8.57 26.83 9.30
N ALA A 335 9.39 26.58 8.26
CA ALA A 335 9.02 26.71 6.86
C ALA A 335 7.83 25.83 6.43
N VAL A 336 7.59 24.70 7.12
CA VAL A 336 6.52 23.75 6.79
C VAL A 336 5.43 23.65 7.86
N GLN A 337 5.51 24.45 8.93
CA GLN A 337 4.53 24.38 10.01
C GLN A 337 3.10 24.71 9.56
N ALA A 338 2.92 25.70 8.68
CA ALA A 338 1.61 26.06 8.15
C ALA A 338 0.99 24.90 7.34
N LEU A 339 1.83 24.25 6.52
CA LEU A 339 1.46 23.07 5.75
C LEU A 339 1.07 21.89 6.67
N VAL A 340 1.89 21.59 7.69
CA VAL A 340 1.60 20.51 8.64
C VAL A 340 0.29 20.80 9.40
N ARG A 341 0.07 22.04 9.85
CA ARG A 341 -1.17 22.42 10.53
C ARG A 341 -2.43 22.29 9.66
N ALA A 342 -2.29 22.23 8.34
CA ALA A 342 -3.42 22.05 7.44
C ALA A 342 -3.94 20.61 7.42
N GLY A 343 -3.22 19.62 7.96
CA GLY A 343 -3.60 18.20 7.91
C GLY A 343 -4.44 17.71 9.10
N ASP A 344 -5.34 16.76 8.85
CA ASP A 344 -5.98 15.94 9.89
C ASP A 344 -5.19 14.66 10.14
N TYR A 345 -4.53 14.60 11.30
CA TYR A 345 -3.70 13.47 11.71
C TYR A 345 -4.40 12.48 12.65
N ARG A 346 -5.68 12.69 13.00
CA ARG A 346 -6.40 11.78 13.90
C ARG A 346 -6.72 10.46 13.23
N ARG A 347 -6.92 10.50 11.90
CA ARG A 347 -7.22 9.35 11.04
C ARG A 347 -6.45 9.50 9.74
N THR A 348 -5.41 8.70 9.58
CA THR A 348 -4.49 8.81 8.44
C THR A 348 -4.63 7.62 7.50
N GLY A 349 -4.54 7.88 6.21
CA GLY A 349 -4.28 6.85 5.21
C GLY A 349 -2.83 6.40 5.32
N GLN A 350 -2.60 5.09 5.28
CA GLN A 350 -1.26 4.53 5.24
C GLN A 350 -1.12 3.77 3.93
N MET A 351 -0.07 4.04 3.17
CA MET A 351 0.22 3.30 1.96
C MET A 351 1.70 3.09 1.72
N GLY A 352 2.01 2.20 0.78
CA GLY A 352 3.37 2.07 0.28
C GLY A 352 3.51 1.05 -0.83
N MET A 353 4.66 1.12 -1.49
CA MET A 353 5.06 0.21 -2.55
C MET A 353 5.99 -0.87 -2.01
N SER A 354 5.82 -2.12 -2.42
CA SER A 354 6.71 -3.22 -2.06
C SER A 354 6.92 -3.31 -0.54
N PHE A 355 8.15 -3.20 -0.05
CA PHE A 355 8.47 -3.17 1.38
C PHE A 355 7.71 -2.08 2.16
N GLY A 356 7.47 -0.91 1.57
CA GLY A 356 6.62 0.13 2.17
C GLY A 356 5.14 -0.28 2.28
N GLY A 357 4.67 -1.14 1.38
CA GLY A 357 3.35 -1.78 1.47
C GLY A 357 3.27 -2.82 2.58
N SER A 358 4.34 -3.61 2.78
CA SER A 358 4.47 -4.50 3.95
C SER A 358 4.44 -3.71 5.26
N ALA A 359 5.23 -2.63 5.34
CA ALA A 359 5.32 -1.78 6.53
C ALA A 359 3.98 -1.12 6.85
N THR A 360 3.22 -0.72 5.82
CA THR A 360 1.84 -0.22 5.96
C THR A 360 0.95 -1.24 6.67
N GLY A 361 0.99 -2.49 6.21
CA GLY A 361 0.21 -3.57 6.79
C GLY A 361 0.52 -3.81 8.27
N ALA A 362 1.80 -3.86 8.62
CA ALA A 362 2.25 -4.07 10.00
C ALA A 362 1.91 -2.87 10.91
N LEU A 363 2.16 -1.64 10.45
CA LEU A 363 1.86 -0.42 11.20
C LEU A 363 0.38 -0.33 11.56
N CYS A 364 -0.51 -0.56 10.59
CA CYS A 364 -1.96 -0.44 10.81
C CYS A 364 -2.55 -1.49 11.75
N MET A 365 -1.78 -2.53 12.11
CA MET A 365 -2.18 -3.49 13.14
C MET A 365 -1.85 -3.01 14.56
N VAL A 366 -0.95 -2.02 14.71
CA VAL A 366 -0.45 -1.59 16.03
C VAL A 366 -0.63 -0.09 16.29
N ASP A 367 -0.90 0.73 15.27
CA ASP A 367 -1.13 2.17 15.41
C ASP A 367 -2.57 2.53 15.05
N SER A 368 -3.34 2.92 16.08
CA SER A 368 -4.76 3.25 15.97
C SER A 368 -5.06 4.50 15.16
N ARG A 369 -4.05 5.32 14.82
CA ARG A 369 -4.20 6.47 13.92
C ARG A 369 -4.30 6.06 12.46
N CYS A 370 -3.95 4.81 12.13
CA CYS A 370 -4.23 4.28 10.80
C CYS A 370 -5.75 4.10 10.64
N ALA A 371 -6.30 4.68 9.58
CA ALA A 371 -7.74 4.61 9.29
C ALA A 371 -8.07 3.80 8.04
N ALA A 372 -7.13 3.69 7.10
CA ALA A 372 -7.25 2.90 5.89
C ALA A 372 -5.84 2.57 5.36
N ALA A 373 -5.66 1.36 4.81
CA ALA A 373 -4.34 0.85 4.44
C ALA A 373 -4.29 0.40 2.96
N VAL A 374 -3.23 0.79 2.23
CA VAL A 374 -2.99 0.35 0.85
C VAL A 374 -1.61 -0.28 0.71
N ASN A 375 -1.56 -1.52 0.26
CA ASN A 375 -0.34 -2.23 -0.06
C ASN A 375 -0.25 -2.44 -1.58
N LEU A 376 0.72 -1.76 -2.21
CA LEU A 376 1.04 -1.93 -3.62
C LEU A 376 2.12 -3.03 -3.71
N ASP A 377 1.67 -4.27 -3.94
CA ASP A 377 2.49 -5.43 -4.28
C ASP A 377 3.62 -5.79 -3.29
N GLY A 378 3.44 -5.50 -2.00
CA GLY A 378 4.38 -5.83 -0.93
C GLY A 378 4.06 -7.15 -0.23
N ALA A 379 5.01 -8.09 -0.22
CA ALA A 379 4.94 -9.31 0.59
C ALA A 379 5.10 -9.01 2.08
N ASN A 380 4.68 -9.92 2.96
CA ASN A 380 4.81 -9.71 4.40
C ASN A 380 6.21 -10.03 4.91
N PHE A 381 6.90 -9.01 5.40
CA PHE A 381 8.22 -9.14 6.04
C PHE A 381 8.17 -8.97 7.56
N HIS A 382 7.08 -8.43 8.08
CA HIS A 382 6.75 -8.41 9.51
C HIS A 382 5.79 -9.56 9.82
N GLU A 383 5.85 -10.13 11.03
CA GLU A 383 5.05 -11.31 11.40
C GLU A 383 3.59 -11.01 11.74
N THR A 384 3.31 -9.80 12.24
CA THR A 384 1.98 -9.39 12.71
C THR A 384 0.85 -9.69 11.71
N PRO A 385 1.01 -9.51 10.39
CA PRO A 385 -0.09 -9.76 9.45
C PRO A 385 -0.45 -11.22 9.20
N LEU A 386 0.42 -12.19 9.49
CA LEU A 386 0.20 -13.60 9.17
C LEU A 386 -0.87 -14.19 10.09
N GLY A 387 -1.96 -14.69 9.51
CA GLY A 387 -3.07 -15.28 10.24
C GLY A 387 -3.85 -14.29 11.11
N ALA A 388 -3.70 -12.98 10.88
CA ALA A 388 -4.34 -11.93 11.67
C ALA A 388 -5.24 -11.05 10.80
N ASN A 389 -6.29 -10.50 11.41
CA ASN A 389 -7.17 -9.54 10.76
C ASN A 389 -6.55 -8.14 10.82
N ILE A 390 -6.45 -7.47 9.67
CA ILE A 390 -6.16 -6.03 9.66
C ILE A 390 -7.36 -5.25 10.22
N PRO A 391 -7.19 -4.35 11.21
CA PRO A 391 -8.32 -3.76 11.93
C PRO A 391 -9.04 -2.63 11.16
N VAL A 392 -8.50 -2.26 9.99
CA VAL A 392 -8.97 -1.16 9.14
C VAL A 392 -9.27 -1.67 7.73
N PRO A 393 -10.04 -0.92 6.91
CA PRO A 393 -10.17 -1.20 5.48
C PRO A 393 -8.80 -1.33 4.82
N PHE A 394 -8.66 -2.29 3.89
CA PHE A 394 -7.38 -2.64 3.29
C PHE A 394 -7.50 -2.88 1.79
N LEU A 395 -6.62 -2.27 1.00
CA LEU A 395 -6.48 -2.52 -0.43
C LEU A 395 -5.12 -3.15 -0.73
N MET A 396 -5.15 -4.33 -1.34
CA MET A 396 -3.99 -5.00 -1.91
C MET A 396 -4.06 -4.96 -3.44
N LEU A 397 -3.08 -4.32 -4.07
CA LEU A 397 -2.88 -4.34 -5.53
C LEU A 397 -1.64 -5.17 -5.86
N TYR A 398 -1.83 -6.37 -6.39
CA TYR A 398 -0.76 -7.24 -6.83
C TYR A 398 -0.32 -6.92 -8.26
N SER A 399 0.97 -7.09 -8.53
CA SER A 399 1.44 -7.27 -9.91
C SER A 399 1.02 -8.64 -10.43
N ASP A 400 1.24 -8.91 -11.71
CA ASP A 400 0.83 -10.17 -12.33
C ASP A 400 1.65 -11.35 -11.76
N PRO A 401 1.03 -12.26 -10.99
CA PRO A 401 1.74 -13.35 -10.35
C PRO A 401 2.35 -14.34 -11.36
N ALA A 402 1.91 -14.33 -12.62
CA ALA A 402 2.50 -15.15 -13.67
C ALA A 402 3.99 -14.82 -13.89
N TYR A 403 4.42 -13.57 -13.69
CA TYR A 403 5.83 -13.21 -13.82
C TYR A 403 6.68 -13.78 -12.68
N LEU A 404 6.16 -13.76 -11.44
CA LEU A 404 6.86 -14.35 -10.30
C LEU A 404 6.94 -15.87 -10.47
N ALA A 405 5.82 -16.51 -10.79
CA ALA A 405 5.74 -17.94 -11.06
C ALA A 405 6.74 -18.37 -12.15
N GLN A 406 6.81 -17.63 -13.27
CA GLN A 406 7.77 -17.90 -14.35
C GLN A 406 9.23 -17.73 -13.91
N ALA A 407 9.52 -16.80 -12.99
CA ALA A 407 10.88 -16.55 -12.51
C ALA A 407 11.38 -17.65 -11.57
N VAL A 408 10.52 -18.17 -10.69
CA VAL A 408 10.89 -19.14 -9.65
C VAL A 408 10.67 -20.59 -10.06
N SER A 409 9.77 -20.83 -11.01
CA SER A 409 9.43 -22.17 -11.52
C SER A 409 9.20 -22.12 -13.04
N PRO A 410 10.26 -21.95 -13.85
CA PRO A 410 10.11 -21.77 -15.29
C PRO A 410 9.51 -23.01 -15.98
N GLY A 411 8.45 -22.82 -16.75
CA GLY A 411 7.81 -23.88 -17.54
C GLY A 411 6.86 -24.79 -16.74
N SER A 412 6.67 -24.53 -15.44
CA SER A 412 5.62 -25.18 -14.66
C SER A 412 4.26 -24.51 -14.86
N ASP A 413 3.21 -25.19 -14.40
CA ASP A 413 1.85 -24.69 -14.33
C ASP A 413 1.55 -24.00 -13.00
N ALA A 414 2.57 -23.46 -12.32
CA ALA A 414 2.45 -22.86 -10.99
C ALA A 414 1.25 -21.89 -10.87
N PRO A 415 0.57 -21.86 -9.71
CA PRO A 415 -0.66 -21.12 -9.56
C PRO A 415 -0.43 -19.61 -9.68
N ARG A 416 -1.37 -18.94 -10.35
CA ARG A 416 -1.34 -17.49 -10.57
C ARG A 416 -2.13 -16.79 -9.47
N ARG A 417 -1.57 -16.77 -8.27
CA ARG A 417 -2.17 -16.19 -7.08
C ARG A 417 -1.21 -15.28 -6.33
N GLY A 418 -1.75 -14.46 -5.44
CA GLY A 418 -0.95 -13.60 -4.56
C GLY A 418 -0.08 -14.38 -3.58
N PHE A 419 0.75 -13.64 -2.84
CA PHE A 419 1.67 -14.18 -1.83
C PHE A 419 1.30 -13.79 -0.38
N ASN A 420 0.18 -13.08 -0.19
CA ASN A 420 -0.35 -12.66 1.11
C ASN A 420 -1.73 -13.29 1.39
N GLU A 421 -2.01 -14.47 0.85
CA GLU A 421 -3.29 -15.16 0.96
C GLU A 421 -3.62 -15.60 2.39
N PHE A 422 -2.60 -15.81 3.24
CA PHE A 422 -2.75 -16.17 4.65
C PHE A 422 -2.59 -14.99 5.60
N SER A 423 -2.69 -13.76 5.10
CA SER A 423 -2.39 -12.56 5.89
C SER A 423 -3.44 -11.49 5.72
N TYR A 424 -3.55 -10.57 6.68
CA TYR A 424 -4.56 -9.50 6.77
C TYR A 424 -5.99 -9.98 7.04
N GLU A 425 -6.24 -11.26 6.86
CA GLU A 425 -7.46 -11.94 7.25
C GLU A 425 -7.08 -13.22 8.00
N ARG A 426 -7.83 -13.53 9.05
CA ARG A 426 -7.77 -14.86 9.65
C ARG A 426 -8.21 -15.91 8.63
N PRO A 427 -7.54 -17.07 8.51
CA PRO A 427 -7.84 -18.06 7.49
C PRO A 427 -9.30 -18.51 7.48
N GLU A 428 -9.93 -18.67 8.65
CA GLU A 428 -11.34 -19.06 8.77
C GLU A 428 -12.34 -18.01 8.26
N LEU A 429 -11.87 -16.78 7.97
CA LEU A 429 -12.68 -15.68 7.43
C LEU A 429 -12.23 -15.20 6.07
N ALA A 430 -11.20 -15.83 5.50
CA ALA A 430 -10.61 -15.39 4.25
C ALA A 430 -11.68 -15.20 3.16
N GLY A 431 -11.71 -14.01 2.57
CA GLY A 431 -12.61 -13.65 1.49
C GLY A 431 -14.04 -13.30 1.91
N LEU A 432 -14.38 -13.32 3.21
CA LEU A 432 -15.69 -12.88 3.71
C LEU A 432 -15.73 -11.39 4.05
N ARG A 433 -14.57 -10.77 4.28
CA ARG A 433 -14.50 -9.38 4.75
C ARG A 433 -14.76 -8.39 3.60
N PRO A 434 -15.84 -7.58 3.67
CA PRO A 434 -16.21 -6.66 2.59
C PRO A 434 -15.32 -5.40 2.54
N ASP A 435 -14.52 -5.17 3.58
CA ASP A 435 -13.59 -4.05 3.74
C ASP A 435 -12.14 -4.41 3.37
N VAL A 436 -11.90 -5.66 2.95
CA VAL A 436 -10.59 -6.12 2.45
C VAL A 436 -10.70 -6.39 0.94
N TYR A 437 -9.96 -5.59 0.16
CA TYR A 437 -9.98 -5.62 -1.29
C TYR A 437 -8.66 -6.16 -1.83
N ARG A 438 -8.73 -7.15 -2.73
CA ARG A 438 -7.54 -7.75 -3.35
C ARG A 438 -7.72 -7.80 -4.86
N PHE A 439 -6.79 -7.20 -5.58
CA PHE A 439 -6.82 -7.18 -7.04
C PHE A 439 -5.47 -7.52 -7.64
N ILE A 440 -5.49 -8.21 -8.78
CA ILE A 440 -4.33 -8.46 -9.62
C ILE A 440 -4.38 -7.55 -10.83
N VAL A 441 -3.27 -6.87 -11.10
CA VAL A 441 -3.07 -6.11 -12.34
C VAL A 441 -2.31 -6.98 -13.33
N SER A 442 -2.97 -7.38 -14.41
CA SER A 442 -2.42 -8.27 -15.43
C SER A 442 -1.32 -7.59 -16.24
N ARG A 443 -0.34 -8.37 -16.67
CA ARG A 443 0.79 -7.95 -17.52
C ARG A 443 1.64 -6.81 -16.97
N VAL A 444 1.59 -6.53 -15.68
CA VAL A 444 2.55 -5.65 -14.99
C VAL A 444 3.48 -6.48 -14.14
N ARG A 445 4.77 -6.14 -14.11
CA ARG A 445 5.74 -6.71 -13.15
C ARG A 445 5.78 -5.84 -11.90
N HIS A 446 6.35 -6.35 -10.82
CA HIS A 446 6.50 -5.66 -9.54
C HIS A 446 6.91 -4.17 -9.67
N LEU A 447 8.06 -3.89 -10.30
CA LEU A 447 8.53 -2.51 -10.49
C LEU A 447 7.68 -1.67 -11.47
N GLY A 448 6.80 -2.30 -12.25
CA GLY A 448 5.87 -1.63 -13.16
C GLY A 448 4.71 -0.94 -12.45
N LEU A 449 4.47 -1.25 -11.16
CA LEU A 449 3.57 -0.50 -10.27
C LEU A 449 4.27 0.75 -9.69
N SER A 450 5.03 1.44 -10.52
CA SER A 450 5.72 2.69 -10.19
C SER A 450 5.90 3.55 -11.43
N ASP A 451 6.36 4.79 -11.23
CA ASP A 451 6.58 5.75 -12.32
C ASP A 451 7.61 5.25 -13.35
N LEU A 452 8.46 4.27 -13.00
CA LEU A 452 9.42 3.65 -13.91
C LEU A 452 8.79 3.16 -15.22
N THR A 453 7.51 2.78 -15.20
CA THR A 453 6.78 2.32 -16.40
C THR A 453 6.70 3.39 -17.50
N LEU A 454 6.77 4.67 -17.14
CA LEU A 454 6.73 5.80 -18.09
C LEU A 454 8.03 5.99 -18.87
N PHE A 455 9.14 5.59 -18.27
CA PHE A 455 10.48 5.97 -18.69
C PHE A 455 11.14 4.95 -19.62
N MET A 456 10.41 3.90 -20.01
CA MET A 456 10.92 2.87 -20.91
C MET A 456 9.89 2.55 -21.99
N ARG A 457 10.33 2.25 -23.22
CA ARG A 457 9.46 1.72 -24.28
C ARG A 457 9.65 0.21 -24.44
N ASN A 458 8.69 -0.42 -25.11
CA ASN A 458 8.84 -1.79 -25.55
C ASN A 458 9.99 -1.89 -26.60
N PRO A 459 10.79 -2.96 -26.60
CA PRO A 459 10.65 -4.16 -25.77
C PRO A 459 11.28 -4.09 -24.36
N ALA A 460 12.14 -3.09 -24.08
CA ALA A 460 12.85 -2.99 -22.79
C ALA A 460 11.89 -2.96 -21.60
N ARG A 461 10.84 -2.14 -21.68
CA ARG A 461 9.79 -2.07 -20.66
C ARG A 461 9.08 -3.40 -20.46
N ALA A 462 8.68 -4.07 -21.54
CA ALA A 462 7.99 -5.35 -21.47
C ALA A 462 8.78 -6.42 -20.72
N GLN A 463 10.11 -6.39 -20.84
CA GLN A 463 11.00 -7.34 -20.16
C GLN A 463 11.18 -7.00 -18.67
N LEU A 464 11.33 -5.72 -18.32
CA LEU A 464 11.67 -5.30 -16.96
C LEU A 464 10.45 -4.98 -16.10
N LEU A 465 9.44 -4.34 -16.68
CA LEU A 465 8.31 -3.71 -15.97
C LEU A 465 6.95 -4.28 -16.36
N GLY A 466 6.90 -5.14 -17.37
CA GLY A 466 5.67 -5.78 -17.86
C GLY A 466 5.16 -5.14 -19.15
N SER A 467 4.25 -5.86 -19.81
CA SER A 467 3.78 -5.57 -21.17
C SER A 467 2.49 -4.75 -21.25
N ILE A 468 1.79 -4.53 -20.13
CA ILE A 468 0.65 -3.59 -20.01
C ILE A 468 1.01 -2.22 -20.58
N ASP A 469 0.07 -1.40 -21.06
CA ASP A 469 0.37 0.00 -21.43
C ASP A 469 0.80 0.84 -20.20
N ALA A 470 1.70 1.81 -20.38
CA ALA A 470 2.27 2.58 -19.28
C ALA A 470 1.24 3.55 -18.66
N GLY A 471 0.41 4.18 -19.51
CA GLY A 471 -0.67 5.04 -19.06
C GLY A 471 -1.76 4.24 -18.35
N ALA A 472 -2.12 3.07 -18.88
CA ALA A 472 -3.07 2.17 -18.23
C ALA A 472 -2.59 1.71 -16.84
N ALA A 473 -1.32 1.30 -16.72
CA ALA A 473 -0.75 0.86 -15.43
C ALA A 473 -0.80 1.97 -14.35
N LEU A 474 -0.60 3.23 -14.74
CA LEU A 474 -0.72 4.37 -13.83
C LEU A 474 -2.17 4.71 -13.50
N GLN A 475 -3.05 4.75 -14.50
CA GLN A 475 -4.47 5.02 -14.27
C GLN A 475 -5.10 4.01 -13.33
N ILE A 476 -4.75 2.72 -13.45
CA ILE A 476 -5.21 1.68 -12.53
C ILE A 476 -4.78 1.99 -11.09
N GLN A 477 -3.51 2.34 -10.87
CA GLN A 477 -3.03 2.71 -9.53
C GLN A 477 -3.79 3.93 -9.01
N ASN A 478 -3.89 5.00 -9.80
CA ASN A 478 -4.58 6.22 -9.43
C ASN A 478 -6.05 5.98 -9.07
N ASP A 479 -6.79 5.29 -9.94
CA ASP A 479 -8.23 5.08 -9.79
C ASP A 479 -8.56 4.20 -8.58
N PHE A 480 -7.81 3.11 -8.37
CA PHE A 480 -8.07 2.20 -7.25
C PHE A 480 -7.64 2.81 -5.91
N VAL A 481 -6.47 3.44 -5.83
CA VAL A 481 -5.98 4.06 -4.60
C VAL A 481 -6.85 5.25 -4.20
N ARG A 482 -7.15 6.14 -5.15
CA ARG A 482 -8.01 7.30 -4.89
C ARG A 482 -9.43 6.88 -4.53
N GLY A 483 -10.04 5.98 -5.30
CA GLY A 483 -11.39 5.48 -5.01
C GLY A 483 -11.49 4.85 -3.62
N PHE A 484 -10.46 4.10 -3.21
CA PHE A 484 -10.37 3.53 -1.87
C PHE A 484 -10.29 4.60 -0.78
N PHE A 485 -9.41 5.59 -0.90
CA PHE A 485 -9.29 6.64 0.10
C PHE A 485 -10.49 7.60 0.13
N ASP A 486 -11.08 7.92 -1.02
CA ASP A 486 -12.31 8.74 -1.08
C ASP A 486 -13.44 8.03 -0.31
N THR A 487 -13.54 6.70 -0.42
CA THR A 487 -14.49 5.89 0.34
C THR A 487 -14.17 5.89 1.84
N HIS A 488 -12.93 5.53 2.22
CA HIS A 488 -12.61 5.12 3.60
C HIS A 488 -11.97 6.19 4.48
N LEU A 489 -11.43 7.27 3.89
CA LEU A 489 -10.93 8.44 4.63
C LEU A 489 -11.88 9.63 4.56
N ARG A 490 -12.51 9.86 3.41
CA ARG A 490 -13.38 11.03 3.20
C ARG A 490 -14.88 10.71 3.35
N ASN A 491 -15.23 9.44 3.55
CA ASN A 491 -16.61 8.95 3.60
C ASN A 491 -17.46 9.44 2.42
N GLN A 492 -16.84 9.56 1.23
CA GLN A 492 -17.57 9.93 0.03
C GLN A 492 -18.35 8.73 -0.49
N GLU A 493 -19.60 8.96 -0.89
CA GLU A 493 -20.40 7.96 -1.60
C GLU A 493 -19.87 7.81 -3.03
N VAL A 494 -18.81 7.01 -3.17
CA VAL A 494 -18.27 6.58 -4.46
C VAL A 494 -18.59 5.10 -4.66
N ASP A 495 -18.86 4.70 -5.90
CA ASP A 495 -19.15 3.30 -6.27
C ASP A 495 -17.86 2.46 -6.34
N PHE A 496 -17.11 2.42 -5.25
CA PHE A 496 -15.86 1.66 -5.13
C PHE A 496 -16.11 0.26 -4.54
N PRO A 497 -15.48 -0.80 -5.09
CA PRO A 497 -14.56 -0.84 -6.24
C PRO A 497 -15.24 -1.08 -7.62
N GLN A 498 -16.58 -1.07 -7.69
CA GLN A 498 -17.35 -1.52 -8.85
C GLN A 498 -17.08 -0.65 -10.09
N ALA A 499 -17.07 0.67 -9.93
CA ALA A 499 -16.78 1.61 -11.01
C ALA A 499 -15.37 1.40 -11.59
N GLN A 500 -14.37 1.23 -10.73
CA GLN A 500 -12.98 1.02 -11.16
C GLN A 500 -12.80 -0.33 -11.85
N LEU A 501 -13.45 -1.39 -11.34
CA LEU A 501 -13.45 -2.70 -12.00
C LEU A 501 -14.10 -2.64 -13.38
N ALA A 502 -15.23 -1.95 -13.52
CA ALA A 502 -15.91 -1.78 -14.80
C ALA A 502 -15.03 -1.04 -15.82
N GLN A 503 -14.29 -0.03 -15.38
CA GLN A 503 -13.36 0.74 -16.20
C GLN A 503 -12.13 -0.07 -16.63
N HIS A 504 -11.63 -0.95 -15.76
CA HIS A 504 -10.34 -1.63 -15.95
C HIS A 504 -10.46 -3.15 -16.16
N THR A 505 -11.63 -3.65 -16.57
CA THR A 505 -11.92 -5.09 -16.76
C THR A 505 -10.89 -5.86 -17.61
N GLN A 506 -10.22 -5.19 -18.57
CA GLN A 506 -9.23 -5.86 -19.41
C GLN A 506 -7.92 -6.19 -18.66
N TRP A 507 -7.63 -5.47 -17.57
CA TRP A 507 -6.35 -5.53 -16.86
C TRP A 507 -6.51 -6.02 -15.43
N VAL A 508 -7.61 -5.70 -14.76
CA VAL A 508 -7.76 -5.91 -13.32
C VAL A 508 -8.77 -7.00 -13.03
N THR A 509 -8.36 -7.97 -12.22
CA THR A 509 -9.23 -9.03 -11.70
C THR A 509 -9.22 -9.05 -10.18
N ARG A 510 -10.33 -9.48 -9.58
CA ARG A 510 -10.37 -9.77 -8.13
C ARG A 510 -9.54 -11.00 -7.83
N GLU A 511 -8.68 -10.91 -6.82
CA GLU A 511 -8.04 -12.07 -6.23
C GLU A 511 -9.00 -12.70 -5.23
N ARG A 512 -9.37 -13.95 -5.47
CA ARG A 512 -10.27 -14.71 -4.60
C ARG A 512 -9.44 -15.61 -3.68
N ILE A 513 -9.75 -15.58 -2.39
CA ILE A 513 -9.08 -16.38 -1.36
C ILE A 513 -10.07 -17.21 -0.53
N ASP A 514 -11.29 -17.42 -1.05
CA ASP A 514 -12.27 -18.29 -0.41
C ASP A 514 -11.80 -19.76 -0.34
N ASP A 515 -10.94 -20.19 -1.25
CA ASP A 515 -10.26 -21.49 -1.23
C ASP A 515 -9.38 -21.68 0.03
N VAL A 516 -8.69 -20.62 0.47
CA VAL A 516 -7.91 -20.61 1.72
C VAL A 516 -8.80 -20.90 2.92
N ARG A 517 -9.99 -20.28 2.94
CA ARG A 517 -10.97 -20.51 4.00
C ARG A 517 -11.45 -21.95 4.01
N GLU A 518 -11.92 -22.45 2.87
CA GLU A 518 -12.45 -23.81 2.79
C GLU A 518 -11.41 -24.86 3.21
N TRP A 519 -10.18 -24.71 2.71
CA TRP A 519 -9.04 -25.54 3.13
C TRP A 519 -8.78 -25.45 4.64
N TRP A 520 -8.78 -24.25 5.21
CA TRP A 520 -8.57 -24.09 6.66
C TRP A 520 -9.65 -24.80 7.47
N LEU A 521 -10.92 -24.66 7.08
CA LEU A 521 -12.08 -25.23 7.76
C LEU A 521 -12.20 -26.76 7.62
N GLU A 522 -11.55 -27.35 6.62
CA GLU A 522 -11.37 -28.81 6.53
C GLU A 522 -10.40 -29.32 7.60
N GLN A 523 -9.29 -28.59 7.81
CA GLN A 523 -8.26 -28.96 8.79
C GLN A 523 -8.65 -28.57 10.23
N HIS A 524 -9.45 -27.51 10.38
CA HIS A 524 -9.88 -26.94 11.66
C HIS A 524 -11.41 -26.88 11.72
N PRO A 525 -12.11 -28.03 11.79
CA PRO A 525 -13.57 -28.06 11.76
C PRO A 525 -14.20 -27.27 12.91
N GLY A 526 -13.47 -27.05 14.01
CA GLY A 526 -13.86 -26.18 15.12
C GLY A 526 -14.16 -24.74 14.73
N ASP A 527 -13.48 -24.22 13.71
CA ASP A 527 -13.63 -22.83 13.26
C ASP A 527 -14.76 -22.64 12.23
N ARG A 528 -15.49 -23.71 11.86
CA ARG A 528 -16.66 -23.58 10.98
C ARG A 528 -17.71 -22.70 11.64
N THR A 529 -18.30 -21.80 10.85
CA THR A 529 -19.25 -20.80 11.35
C THR A 529 -20.62 -20.89 10.71
N GLU A 530 -21.62 -20.42 11.45
CA GLU A 530 -23.00 -20.24 10.98
C GLU A 530 -23.27 -18.76 10.74
N ARG A 531 -23.81 -18.42 9.57
CA ARG A 531 -24.05 -17.02 9.19
C ARG A 531 -25.44 -16.56 9.59
N VAL A 532 -25.51 -15.41 10.25
CA VAL A 532 -26.76 -14.74 10.63
C VAL A 532 -26.73 -13.29 10.17
N ILE A 533 -27.84 -12.78 9.66
CA ILE A 533 -28.04 -11.36 9.37
C ILE A 533 -29.03 -10.78 10.36
N LEU A 534 -28.66 -9.65 10.96
CA LEU A 534 -29.55 -8.76 11.70
C LEU A 534 -29.81 -7.52 10.83
N GLU A 535 -31.02 -7.41 10.29
CA GLU A 535 -31.48 -6.17 9.68
C GLU A 535 -31.91 -5.22 10.80
N THR A 536 -31.36 -4.00 10.80
CA THR A 536 -31.73 -2.96 11.76
C THR A 536 -32.28 -1.73 11.05
N THR A 537 -32.95 -0.86 11.80
CA THR A 537 -33.41 0.44 11.28
C THR A 537 -32.31 1.36 10.73
N LEU A 538 -31.03 1.06 11.02
CA LEU A 538 -29.88 1.83 10.56
C LEU A 538 -29.00 1.09 9.55
N GLY A 539 -29.34 -0.16 9.21
CA GLY A 539 -28.61 -1.00 8.28
C GLY A 539 -28.42 -2.43 8.78
N LEU A 540 -27.77 -3.26 7.98
CA LEU A 540 -27.57 -4.67 8.29
C LEU A 540 -26.26 -4.92 9.07
N ILE A 541 -26.29 -5.91 9.94
CA ILE A 541 -25.14 -6.50 10.63
C ILE A 541 -25.10 -7.97 10.25
N GLU A 542 -23.98 -8.43 9.70
CA GLU A 542 -23.77 -9.83 9.35
C GLU A 542 -22.82 -10.47 10.35
N LEU A 543 -23.16 -11.66 10.81
CA LEU A 543 -22.50 -12.39 11.89
C LEU A 543 -22.01 -13.76 11.41
N ALA A 544 -20.91 -14.22 11.99
CA ALA A 544 -20.42 -15.59 11.95
C ALA A 544 -20.39 -16.15 13.37
N LEU A 545 -21.19 -17.17 13.65
CA LEU A 545 -21.29 -17.82 14.97
C LEU A 545 -20.48 -19.12 14.98
N TYR A 546 -19.89 -19.51 16.10
CA TYR A 546 -18.97 -20.65 16.20
C TYR A 546 -19.65 -21.89 16.85
N PRO A 547 -20.46 -22.69 16.10
CA PRO A 547 -21.23 -23.81 16.66
C PRO A 547 -20.39 -24.95 17.26
N ARG A 548 -19.10 -25.05 16.94
CA ARG A 548 -18.23 -26.10 17.50
C ARG A 548 -17.40 -25.64 18.70
N ARG A 549 -16.99 -24.37 18.71
CA ARG A 549 -16.20 -23.80 19.83
C ARG A 549 -17.09 -23.32 20.98
N ALA A 550 -18.26 -22.76 20.65
CA ALA A 550 -19.27 -22.30 21.59
C ALA A 550 -20.64 -22.92 21.24
N PRO A 551 -20.79 -24.26 21.35
CA PRO A 551 -21.96 -24.99 20.89
C PRO A 551 -23.25 -24.60 21.63
N LEU A 552 -23.17 -24.36 22.93
CA LEU A 552 -24.35 -24.06 23.74
C LEU A 552 -24.84 -22.64 23.45
N SER A 553 -23.92 -21.70 23.38
CA SER A 553 -24.20 -20.29 23.12
C SER A 553 -24.73 -20.09 21.70
N THR A 554 -24.06 -20.70 20.72
CA THR A 554 -24.48 -20.61 19.31
C THR A 554 -25.87 -21.23 19.11
N ALA A 555 -26.12 -22.41 19.68
CA ALA A 555 -27.43 -23.06 19.58
C ALA A 555 -28.54 -22.22 20.23
N ASN A 556 -28.27 -21.61 21.39
CA ASN A 556 -29.23 -20.74 22.06
C ASN A 556 -29.54 -19.48 21.23
N PHE A 557 -28.51 -18.80 20.71
CA PHE A 557 -28.70 -17.61 19.89
C PHE A 557 -29.46 -17.93 18.60
N LEU A 558 -29.11 -19.02 17.92
CA LEU A 558 -29.81 -19.48 16.72
C LEU A 558 -31.27 -19.84 17.02
N ALA A 559 -31.58 -20.45 18.16
CA ALA A 559 -32.95 -20.74 18.54
C ALA A 559 -33.80 -19.46 18.70
N TYR A 560 -33.23 -18.38 19.25
CA TYR A 560 -33.90 -17.07 19.30
C TYR A 560 -34.11 -16.48 17.89
N VAL A 561 -33.12 -16.60 17.00
CA VAL A 561 -33.21 -16.15 15.60
C VAL A 561 -34.30 -16.92 14.85
N GLU A 562 -34.25 -18.25 14.89
CA GLU A 562 -35.15 -19.14 14.14
C GLU A 562 -36.60 -19.07 14.63
N ALA A 563 -36.81 -18.79 15.92
CA ALA A 563 -38.14 -18.53 16.50
C ALA A 563 -38.66 -17.10 16.22
N GLY A 564 -37.89 -16.23 15.56
CA GLY A 564 -38.27 -14.85 15.28
C GLY A 564 -38.33 -13.95 16.52
N HIS A 565 -37.74 -14.37 17.64
CA HIS A 565 -37.78 -13.58 18.87
C HIS A 565 -36.99 -12.27 18.75
N TYR A 566 -35.90 -12.26 17.98
CA TYR A 566 -35.12 -11.03 17.76
C TYR A 566 -35.80 -10.04 16.80
N ASP A 567 -36.91 -10.39 16.14
CA ASP A 567 -37.67 -9.45 15.33
C ASP A 567 -38.41 -8.47 16.25
N GLY A 568 -38.05 -7.18 16.16
CA GLY A 568 -38.52 -6.13 17.06
C GLY A 568 -37.68 -5.96 18.34
N ALA A 569 -36.66 -6.81 18.55
CA ALA A 569 -35.66 -6.60 19.59
C ALA A 569 -34.85 -5.32 19.33
N THR A 570 -34.10 -4.85 20.32
CA THR A 570 -33.38 -3.57 20.18
C THR A 570 -31.93 -3.65 20.61
N LEU A 571 -31.07 -2.86 19.97
CA LEU A 571 -29.80 -2.42 20.52
C LEU A 571 -30.10 -1.18 21.34
N TYR A 572 -29.96 -1.27 22.66
CA TYR A 572 -30.48 -0.27 23.60
C TYR A 572 -29.43 0.30 24.52
N ARG A 573 -28.27 -0.36 24.69
CA ARG A 573 -27.21 0.08 25.60
C ARG A 573 -25.89 0.19 24.86
N VAL A 574 -25.17 1.27 25.09
CA VAL A 574 -23.84 1.52 24.55
C VAL A 574 -22.90 1.96 25.69
N THR A 575 -21.65 1.53 25.63
CA THR A 575 -20.59 2.00 26.54
C THR A 575 -19.40 2.43 25.71
N ASN A 576 -18.61 3.36 26.23
CA ASN A 576 -17.34 3.78 25.64
C ASN A 576 -16.31 3.93 26.76
N THR A 577 -15.03 3.65 26.50
CA THR A 577 -13.93 3.79 27.49
C THR A 577 -13.73 5.21 28.03
N THR A 578 -14.32 6.23 27.40
CA THR A 578 -14.41 7.61 27.92
C THR A 578 -15.49 7.80 28.97
N LEU A 579 -16.46 6.89 29.07
CA LEU A 579 -17.40 6.78 30.19
C LEU A 579 -16.77 5.90 31.28
N GLU A 580 -17.08 6.15 32.56
CA GLU A 580 -16.44 5.57 33.77
C GLU A 580 -16.30 4.01 33.83
N HIS A 581 -16.80 3.26 32.85
CA HIS A 581 -16.98 1.80 32.93
C HIS A 581 -16.02 0.94 32.11
N GLY A 582 -15.00 1.51 31.47
CA GLY A 582 -13.82 0.78 30.99
C GLY A 582 -14.05 -0.35 29.97
N ILE A 583 -15.19 -0.37 29.27
CA ILE A 583 -15.48 -1.30 28.16
C ILE A 583 -16.16 -0.57 27.01
N ASP A 584 -15.92 -1.05 25.79
CA ASP A 584 -16.46 -0.53 24.54
C ASP A 584 -17.39 -1.56 23.90
N VAL A 585 -18.69 -1.48 24.21
CA VAL A 585 -19.69 -2.44 23.71
C VAL A 585 -20.97 -1.78 23.23
N VAL A 586 -21.64 -2.44 22.28
CA VAL A 586 -23.04 -2.17 21.90
C VAL A 586 -23.87 -3.39 22.28
N GLN A 587 -24.76 -3.23 23.25
CA GLN A 587 -25.58 -4.30 23.81
C GLN A 587 -27.03 -4.21 23.33
N GLY A 588 -27.60 -5.37 23.04
CA GLY A 588 -28.98 -5.53 22.64
C GLY A 588 -29.57 -6.87 23.03
N GLY A 589 -30.85 -7.04 22.71
CA GLY A 589 -31.63 -8.20 23.05
C GLY A 589 -33.10 -7.84 23.19
N LEU A 590 -33.87 -8.71 23.85
CA LEU A 590 -35.32 -8.53 23.96
C LEU A 590 -35.69 -7.39 24.89
N MET A 591 -34.80 -7.01 25.81
CA MET A 591 -35.05 -6.02 26.86
C MET A 591 -36.48 -6.16 27.38
N GLY A 592 -36.77 -7.28 28.06
CA GLY A 592 -38.03 -7.41 28.77
C GLY A 592 -38.23 -6.16 29.61
N GLU A 593 -39.38 -5.48 29.46
CA GLU A 593 -39.71 -4.28 30.23
C GLU A 593 -39.26 -4.52 31.67
N VAL A 594 -38.29 -3.72 32.13
CA VAL A 594 -37.83 -3.79 33.51
C VAL A 594 -39.03 -3.36 34.35
N ILE A 595 -39.75 -4.34 34.90
CA ILE A 595 -40.80 -4.07 35.87
C ILE A 595 -40.05 -3.65 37.13
N ILE A 596 -40.01 -2.33 37.37
CA ILE A 596 -39.70 -1.81 38.69
C ILE A 596 -40.92 -2.14 39.54
N SER A 597 -40.83 -3.20 40.34
CA SER A 597 -41.81 -3.41 41.39
C SER A 597 -41.72 -2.27 42.41
N ASP A 598 -42.81 -1.93 43.09
CA ASP A 598 -42.93 -0.84 44.08
C ASP A 598 -41.92 -0.91 45.25
N ILE A 599 -41.11 -1.97 45.32
CA ILE A 599 -40.07 -2.22 46.33
C ILE A 599 -38.64 -2.19 45.77
N GLY A 600 -38.45 -1.78 44.53
CA GLY A 600 -37.12 -1.68 43.90
C GLY A 600 -36.50 -3.03 43.52
N ALA A 601 -37.28 -4.12 43.49
CA ALA A 601 -36.82 -5.42 43.01
C ALA A 601 -37.01 -5.54 41.49
N TYR A 602 -35.94 -5.97 40.81
CA TYR A 602 -35.92 -6.25 39.38
C TYR A 602 -36.62 -7.58 39.10
N GLU A 603 -37.83 -7.55 38.55
CA GLU A 603 -38.42 -8.75 37.93
C GLU A 603 -38.23 -8.67 36.42
N ARG A 604 -37.37 -9.56 35.92
CA ARG A 604 -37.20 -9.75 34.47
C ARG A 604 -38.37 -10.62 34.02
N ALA A 605 -39.08 -10.19 32.97
CA ALA A 605 -40.02 -11.07 32.28
C ALA A 605 -39.33 -12.40 31.95
N GLU A 606 -40.04 -13.51 32.15
CA GLU A 606 -39.47 -14.85 31.93
C GLU A 606 -39.00 -14.95 30.48
N ALA A 607 -37.73 -15.30 30.29
CA ALA A 607 -37.13 -15.34 28.97
C ALA A 607 -37.81 -16.44 28.13
N PRO A 608 -38.06 -16.21 26.82
CA PRO A 608 -38.75 -17.19 25.97
C PRO A 608 -38.05 -18.54 25.87
N LEU A 609 -36.73 -18.58 26.03
CA LEU A 609 -35.92 -19.79 26.00
C LEU A 609 -35.10 -19.96 27.29
N PRO A 610 -34.72 -21.20 27.66
CA PRO A 610 -33.92 -21.48 28.84
C PRO A 610 -32.58 -20.74 28.87
N ARG A 611 -32.06 -20.56 30.09
CA ARG A 611 -30.71 -20.03 30.32
C ARG A 611 -29.66 -20.96 29.73
N VAL A 612 -28.62 -20.38 29.14
CA VAL A 612 -27.49 -21.13 28.58
C VAL A 612 -26.39 -21.31 29.61
N ALA A 613 -25.81 -22.52 29.67
CA ALA A 613 -24.65 -22.77 30.53
C ALA A 613 -23.44 -21.95 30.08
N HIS A 614 -22.65 -21.45 31.04
CA HIS A 614 -21.55 -20.54 30.74
C HIS A 614 -20.44 -21.22 29.94
N GLU A 615 -20.04 -20.59 28.83
CA GLU A 615 -18.93 -21.02 27.99
C GLU A 615 -17.80 -20.00 28.10
N THR A 616 -16.85 -20.25 29.01
CA THR A 616 -15.72 -19.34 29.27
C THR A 616 -14.86 -19.13 28.04
N THR A 617 -14.23 -17.96 27.92
CA THR A 617 -13.32 -17.67 26.79
C THR A 617 -12.09 -18.57 26.80
N GLU A 618 -11.68 -19.05 27.97
CA GLU A 618 -10.67 -20.11 28.11
C GLU A 618 -11.12 -21.42 27.46
N ARG A 619 -12.38 -21.83 27.64
CA ARG A 619 -12.91 -23.09 27.08
C ARG A 619 -13.17 -22.98 25.58
N THR A 620 -13.74 -21.87 25.12
CA THR A 620 -14.05 -21.66 23.70
C THR A 620 -12.81 -21.23 22.90
N GLY A 621 -11.80 -20.67 23.57
CA GLY A 621 -10.64 -20.00 22.99
C GLY A 621 -10.97 -18.68 22.28
N ILE A 622 -12.19 -18.15 22.43
CA ILE A 622 -12.66 -16.96 21.72
C ILE A 622 -12.61 -15.77 22.70
N PRO A 623 -11.61 -14.88 22.61
CA PRO A 623 -11.54 -13.71 23.47
C PRO A 623 -12.58 -12.65 23.08
N ASN A 624 -12.86 -11.71 23.99
CA ASN A 624 -13.70 -10.53 23.78
C ASN A 624 -12.92 -9.44 23.02
N GLU A 625 -12.39 -9.80 21.86
CA GLU A 625 -11.69 -8.90 20.95
C GLU A 625 -12.67 -8.08 20.09
N ARG A 626 -12.19 -7.02 19.46
CA ARG A 626 -12.95 -6.18 18.54
C ARG A 626 -13.69 -7.02 17.49
N ALA A 627 -14.93 -6.61 17.22
CA ALA A 627 -15.87 -7.24 16.31
C ALA A 627 -16.38 -8.62 16.77
N THR A 628 -16.15 -9.05 18.00
CA THR A 628 -16.78 -10.28 18.53
C THR A 628 -18.17 -10.01 19.12
N LEU A 629 -18.93 -11.09 19.27
CA LEU A 629 -20.27 -11.14 19.85
C LEU A 629 -20.24 -12.08 21.07
N ALA A 630 -20.74 -11.58 22.20
CA ALA A 630 -20.81 -12.33 23.45
C ALA A 630 -22.18 -12.17 24.13
N PHE A 631 -22.53 -13.14 24.98
CA PHE A 631 -23.76 -13.05 25.77
C PHE A 631 -23.57 -12.15 26.98
N ALA A 632 -24.54 -11.27 27.25
CA ALA A 632 -24.64 -10.57 28.52
C ALA A 632 -25.16 -11.51 29.62
N ARG A 633 -24.70 -11.30 30.85
CA ARG A 633 -25.09 -12.10 32.02
C ARG A 633 -25.12 -11.27 33.29
N LEU A 634 -25.81 -11.78 34.31
CA LEU A 634 -25.68 -11.32 35.69
C LEU A 634 -24.66 -12.20 36.42
N GLU A 635 -24.98 -13.48 36.56
CA GLU A 635 -24.10 -14.52 37.10
C GLU A 635 -23.74 -15.55 36.01
N PRO A 636 -22.66 -16.33 36.15
CA PRO A 636 -22.37 -17.42 35.23
C PRO A 636 -23.57 -18.37 35.07
N GLY A 637 -23.93 -18.67 33.82
CA GLY A 637 -25.07 -19.54 33.49
C GLY A 637 -26.44 -18.86 33.52
N THR A 638 -26.50 -17.52 33.59
CA THR A 638 -27.77 -16.74 33.55
C THR A 638 -28.07 -16.11 32.20
N ALA A 639 -27.19 -16.26 31.22
CA ALA A 639 -27.36 -15.72 29.88
C ALA A 639 -28.62 -16.30 29.21
N THR A 640 -29.36 -15.44 28.50
CA THR A 640 -30.57 -15.78 27.75
C THR A 640 -30.55 -15.04 26.41
N SER A 641 -31.39 -14.01 26.22
CA SER A 641 -31.53 -13.29 24.95
C SER A 641 -30.64 -12.05 24.80
N GLU A 642 -29.99 -11.60 25.88
CA GLU A 642 -29.20 -10.37 25.84
C GLU A 642 -27.76 -10.66 25.41
N PHE A 643 -27.28 -9.92 24.41
CA PHE A 643 -25.95 -10.06 23.83
C PHE A 643 -25.31 -8.69 23.60
N PHE A 644 -24.01 -8.66 23.36
CA PHE A 644 -23.31 -7.43 23.01
C PHE A 644 -22.21 -7.66 21.99
N PHE A 645 -21.96 -6.63 21.20
CA PHE A 645 -20.85 -6.53 20.27
C PHE A 645 -19.68 -5.82 20.93
N ASN A 646 -18.49 -6.39 20.84
CA ASN A 646 -17.24 -5.74 21.23
C ASN A 646 -16.84 -4.74 20.12
N ILE A 647 -16.82 -3.45 20.45
CA ILE A 647 -16.42 -2.39 19.51
C ILE A 647 -14.92 -2.18 19.52
N GLN A 648 -14.27 -2.41 20.66
CA GLN A 648 -12.81 -2.50 20.79
C GLN A 648 -12.43 -3.82 21.47
N ASP A 649 -11.13 -4.07 21.61
CA ASP A 649 -10.62 -5.18 22.41
C ASP A 649 -10.96 -4.93 23.88
N ASN A 650 -11.69 -5.85 24.50
CA ASN A 650 -12.14 -5.76 25.88
C ASN A 650 -11.56 -6.95 26.70
N PRO A 651 -10.24 -7.05 26.92
CA PRO A 651 -9.62 -8.19 27.61
C PRO A 651 -10.12 -8.37 29.05
N GLY A 652 -10.60 -7.29 29.69
CA GLY A 652 -11.24 -7.37 31.01
C GLY A 652 -12.59 -8.12 31.01
N LEU A 653 -13.15 -8.44 29.84
CA LEU A 653 -14.35 -9.28 29.71
C LEU A 653 -14.01 -10.77 29.55
N ASP A 654 -12.74 -11.12 29.41
CA ASP A 654 -12.31 -12.50 29.30
C ASP A 654 -12.26 -13.21 30.66
N THR A 655 -12.25 -14.54 30.62
CA THR A 655 -12.01 -15.40 31.77
C THR A 655 -10.57 -15.24 32.26
N GLY A 656 -10.37 -15.05 33.56
CA GLY A 656 -9.05 -14.96 34.17
C GLY A 656 -8.99 -13.98 35.35
N GLU A 657 -7.79 -13.85 35.93
CA GLU A 657 -7.55 -12.97 37.10
C GLU A 657 -7.77 -11.49 36.80
N ALA A 658 -7.54 -11.09 35.54
CA ALA A 658 -7.78 -9.73 35.06
C ALA A 658 -9.26 -9.46 34.70
N SER A 659 -10.15 -10.44 34.88
CA SER A 659 -11.57 -10.29 34.57
C SER A 659 -12.21 -9.23 35.45
N ARG A 660 -13.09 -8.41 34.86
CA ARG A 660 -13.86 -7.39 35.58
C ARG A 660 -14.94 -7.99 36.48
N ASN A 661 -15.34 -9.24 36.22
CA ASN A 661 -16.36 -9.92 37.01
C ASN A 661 -15.71 -10.53 38.26
N PRO A 662 -16.25 -10.32 39.48
CA PRO A 662 -15.67 -10.88 40.70
C PRO A 662 -15.53 -12.41 40.69
N ASP A 663 -16.34 -13.10 39.89
CA ASP A 663 -16.29 -14.55 39.69
C ASP A 663 -15.14 -15.04 38.79
N GLY A 664 -14.43 -14.13 38.09
CA GLY A 664 -13.33 -14.46 37.20
C GLY A 664 -13.71 -15.15 35.89
N GLN A 665 -14.99 -15.42 35.63
CA GLN A 665 -15.44 -16.23 34.48
C GLN A 665 -15.67 -15.43 33.20
N GLY A 666 -15.62 -14.10 33.23
CA GLY A 666 -15.80 -13.25 32.05
C GLY A 666 -17.15 -13.45 31.35
N TYR A 667 -17.23 -13.11 30.07
CA TYR A 667 -18.42 -13.21 29.22
C TYR A 667 -18.23 -14.23 28.10
N ALA A 668 -19.27 -14.99 27.79
CA ALA A 668 -19.21 -16.08 26.82
C ALA A 668 -19.26 -15.53 25.39
N THR A 669 -18.10 -15.44 24.74
CA THR A 669 -17.98 -15.06 23.32
C THR A 669 -18.26 -16.26 22.44
N PHE A 670 -19.13 -16.08 21.44
CA PHE A 670 -19.63 -17.18 20.61
C PHE A 670 -19.75 -16.85 19.13
N GLY A 671 -19.49 -15.60 18.73
CA GLY A 671 -19.53 -15.20 17.34
C GLY A 671 -18.74 -13.94 17.05
N ARG A 672 -18.82 -13.46 15.81
CA ARG A 672 -18.22 -12.21 15.37
C ARG A 672 -19.00 -11.54 14.25
N VAL A 673 -18.74 -10.26 14.06
CA VAL A 673 -19.25 -9.44 12.97
C VAL A 673 -18.38 -9.65 11.72
N LEU A 674 -19.02 -10.02 10.62
CA LEU A 674 -18.44 -10.07 9.26
C LEU A 674 -18.64 -8.73 8.53
N ARG A 675 -19.81 -8.11 8.70
CA ARG A 675 -20.19 -6.84 8.09
C ARG A 675 -21.02 -6.01 9.07
N GLY A 676 -20.82 -4.70 9.08
CA GLY A 676 -21.58 -3.77 9.93
C GLY A 676 -20.85 -3.26 11.16
N LEU A 677 -19.55 -3.50 11.31
CA LEU A 677 -18.76 -2.91 12.39
C LEU A 677 -18.77 -1.36 12.37
N PRO A 678 -18.58 -0.67 11.22
CA PRO A 678 -18.74 0.79 11.17
C PRO A 678 -20.17 1.25 11.51
N LEU A 679 -21.18 0.43 11.24
CA LEU A 679 -22.55 0.72 11.68
C LEU A 679 -22.65 0.64 13.20
N LEU A 680 -22.07 -0.38 13.83
CA LEU A 680 -22.02 -0.51 15.28
C LEU A 680 -21.26 0.64 15.95
N GLU A 681 -20.16 1.11 15.37
CA GLU A 681 -19.44 2.31 15.84
C GLU A 681 -20.32 3.56 15.78
N ARG A 682 -21.09 3.74 14.69
CA ARG A 682 -22.08 4.83 14.61
C ARG A 682 -23.17 4.69 15.66
N ILE A 683 -23.63 3.47 15.94
CA ILE A 683 -24.63 3.20 16.98
C ILE A 683 -24.07 3.55 18.37
N GLN A 684 -22.82 3.19 18.64
CA GLN A 684 -22.12 3.51 19.89
C GLN A 684 -22.05 5.03 20.15
N ALA A 685 -21.96 5.83 19.08
CA ALA A 685 -21.88 7.28 19.13
C ALA A 685 -23.25 8.00 19.19
N LEU A 686 -24.37 7.27 19.22
CA LEU A 686 -25.71 7.87 19.30
C LEU A 686 -25.98 8.47 20.70
N PRO A 687 -26.88 9.47 20.80
CA PRO A 687 -27.26 10.08 22.08
C PRO A 687 -27.81 9.07 23.10
N THR A 688 -27.38 9.21 24.35
CA THR A 688 -27.82 8.39 25.49
C THR A 688 -28.60 9.22 26.52
N ARG A 689 -29.45 8.54 27.29
CA ARG A 689 -30.26 9.15 28.36
C ARG A 689 -29.35 9.50 29.54
N GLU A 690 -29.48 10.74 30.04
CA GLU A 690 -28.76 11.18 31.24
C GLU A 690 -29.10 10.33 32.46
N ALA A 691 -30.38 10.06 32.70
CA ALA A 691 -30.86 9.24 33.81
C ALA A 691 -31.29 7.85 33.35
N ALA A 692 -31.04 6.85 34.19
CA ALA A 692 -31.54 5.50 34.03
C ALA A 692 -32.14 4.98 35.35
N PRO A 693 -33.06 4.01 35.32
CA PRO A 693 -33.61 3.39 36.53
C PRO A 693 -32.53 2.78 37.44
N ILE A 694 -31.38 2.43 36.87
CA ILE A 694 -30.22 1.89 37.57
C ILE A 694 -29.09 2.91 37.43
N PRO A 695 -28.48 3.39 38.54
CA PRO A 695 -27.36 4.33 38.47
C PRO A 695 -26.21 3.84 37.57
N MET A 696 -25.92 2.54 37.60
CA MET A 696 -24.89 1.91 36.75
C MET A 696 -25.21 1.92 35.25
N LEU A 697 -26.43 2.31 34.83
CA LEU A 697 -26.84 2.42 33.42
C LEU A 697 -27.04 3.87 32.98
N GLU A 698 -26.81 4.84 33.86
CA GLU A 698 -26.85 6.27 33.50
C GLU A 698 -25.90 6.53 32.33
N ARG A 699 -26.35 7.34 31.37
CA ARG A 699 -25.62 7.69 30.15
C ARG A 699 -25.23 6.52 29.24
N GLN A 700 -25.79 5.33 29.46
CA GLN A 700 -25.52 4.16 28.62
C GLN A 700 -26.73 3.72 27.79
N LEU A 701 -27.95 4.05 28.22
CA LEU A 701 -29.15 3.70 27.47
C LEU A 701 -29.37 4.69 26.33
N LEU A 702 -29.55 4.20 25.10
CA LEU A 702 -29.86 5.04 23.95
C LEU A 702 -31.18 5.78 24.16
N GLU A 703 -31.23 7.05 23.76
CA GLU A 703 -32.49 7.82 23.75
C GLU A 703 -33.52 7.12 22.86
N ARG A 704 -33.05 6.68 21.68
CA ARG A 704 -33.81 5.92 20.68
C ARG A 704 -33.08 4.60 20.40
N PRO A 705 -33.52 3.48 21.00
CA PRO A 705 -32.96 2.17 20.70
C PRO A 705 -33.07 1.83 19.21
N VAL A 706 -32.06 1.14 18.69
CA VAL A 706 -32.00 0.72 17.28
C VAL A 706 -32.74 -0.60 17.17
N VAL A 707 -33.81 -0.64 16.38
CA VAL A 707 -34.65 -1.83 16.27
C VAL A 707 -34.02 -2.81 15.29
N ILE A 708 -33.94 -4.08 15.69
CA ILE A 708 -33.67 -5.22 14.81
C ILE A 708 -35.00 -5.52 14.12
N THR A 709 -35.15 -5.11 12.87
CA THR A 709 -36.37 -5.32 12.09
C THR A 709 -36.55 -6.78 11.71
N ARG A 710 -35.43 -7.50 11.55
CA ARG A 710 -35.43 -8.93 11.23
C ARG A 710 -34.11 -9.58 11.60
N ALA A 711 -34.15 -10.79 12.14
CA ALA A 711 -32.98 -11.65 12.31
C ALA A 711 -33.18 -12.97 11.56
N TYR A 712 -32.22 -13.40 10.75
CA TYR A 712 -32.33 -14.68 10.04
C TYR A 712 -30.99 -15.34 9.72
N ARG A 713 -30.99 -16.67 9.64
CA ARG A 713 -29.84 -17.47 9.20
C ARG A 713 -29.70 -17.38 7.69
N VAL A 714 -28.47 -17.22 7.21
CA VAL A 714 -28.16 -17.24 5.77
C VAL A 714 -27.97 -18.70 5.36
N ALA A 715 -28.72 -19.16 4.36
CA ALA A 715 -28.50 -20.49 3.80
C ALA A 715 -27.11 -20.56 3.16
N GLU A 716 -26.37 -21.65 3.38
CA GLU A 716 -25.16 -21.95 2.62
C GLU A 716 -25.56 -22.05 1.13
N GLY A 717 -24.96 -21.21 0.29
CA GLY A 717 -25.24 -21.10 -1.14
C GLY A 717 -24.05 -21.47 -1.98
#